data_AF-A0A420ZCB5-F1
#
_entry.id   AF-A0A420ZCB5-F1
#
_cell.length_a   1.000
_cell.length_b   1.000
_cell.length_c   1.000
_cell.angle_alpha   90.00
_cell.angle_beta   90.00
_cell.angle_gamma   90.00
#
_symmetry.space_group_name_H-M   'P 1'
#
loop_
_entity.id
_entity.type
_entity.pdbx_description
1 polymer ?
#
loop_
_entity_poly.entity_id
_entity_poly.type
_entity_poly.pdbx_seq_one_letter_code
_entity_poly.pdbx_strand_id
1 'polypeptide(L)'
;MGDYIVKINNAVVPFTRIWFEKRHPSKDPDTFSIDIDYNTEVNPFDVVRIYNGDTLEFYGFVEKIEQKWSDSGLSKRISGRCRKLILWKKFIERFERAKLNGFFGAVNPSKLVHFLLYSPKSDDPATSSVFHRIGYGIDLYDAQFSAIRSDPRTHPSYVKLRQHGFAWRLGARGEWREIKVDTFTHEKTEWSTHGTEPWINTDDGDNSYIETNESGKEMVKFVFQDNVITGWRNGTSVIWANLIVKMKKTGSSEGQIGIYISTNKGETWDSYYLVSISSSEYVGETVNITSCIDEPEDLNNLAIKIRSTAGDGIRITQIKVTAYLAESEYQRTGDWFKIDLGSVKSNVYAILIECRKNVDYYARNYKILTSTDNTNWTLQVSRSNNQCRDILEVWEPTNVRYIKIEITADADYKWEISQIFVWQAEDSEYRVIGNNKDQIANVFISDYNSPINPVSFSFMRLSEALGRILDLTHENYIPWEWWIPHKETAEFHVASRKGSDKSSSVIFERGKHFESLTYTKLIRDTFQRVRIIGKAEGRKQETTAMSEWKIDTNAISQVGTTYEKIFSRRSVDSKDAANTIADVLLKENAYPIEEITFTLGYDEFEGQYDVGDDVKVIDEEMGINGTYRIHRIEKEVRGEEETITITLSTRWKDIADEWAEIRRELREAQLAGTTIADWIGEGSQQSKLDANEITDMWSITAKNDEKLAPKDENDPSWSEQFKETGNELLCNDDWFVVKGHKVAGYQREYHVWINEPTIPFNANPKFVMEIKIPNQGSDTNNATTWNDGDFVYLRMFNGSDKGFGFFIEKESFSGHPYCLKAILNDAGEAQVVTLAGLDENIKYRLEADVDWEAKIIKFKVDNELKAVLAFDESETGENTNMYPLYISFTNTQPDPVQYYPQIYIYRYKAQWVWTK
;
A
#
# COMPACT_ATOMS: atom_id res chain seq x y z
N MET A 1 -33.01 22.23 -20.86
CA MET A 1 -32.55 21.35 -19.75
C MET A 1 -32.54 19.95 -20.33
N GLY A 2 -31.54 19.11 -20.02
CA GLY A 2 -31.51 17.74 -20.54
C GLY A 2 -32.72 16.94 -20.05
N ASP A 3 -33.17 15.98 -20.85
CA ASP A 3 -34.25 15.05 -20.47
C ASP A 3 -33.69 14.02 -19.49
N TYR A 4 -33.62 14.42 -18.22
CA TYR A 4 -33.17 13.55 -17.15
C TYR A 4 -34.26 12.56 -16.76
N ILE A 5 -33.93 11.27 -16.72
CA ILE A 5 -34.83 10.20 -16.26
C ILE A 5 -34.25 9.63 -14.96
N VAL A 6 -35.01 9.74 -13.87
CA VAL A 6 -34.62 9.21 -12.56
C VAL A 6 -35.38 7.93 -12.29
N LYS A 7 -34.65 6.85 -12.00
CA LYS A 7 -35.20 5.55 -11.60
C LYS A 7 -34.80 5.23 -10.17
N ILE A 8 -35.78 4.97 -9.32
CA ILE A 8 -35.59 4.47 -7.95
C ILE A 8 -36.11 3.02 -7.95
N ASN A 9 -35.26 2.05 -7.59
CA ASN A 9 -35.57 0.61 -7.67
C ASN A 9 -36.19 0.21 -9.03
N ASN A 10 -35.64 0.75 -10.13
CA ASN A 10 -36.12 0.64 -11.52
C ASN A 10 -37.46 1.32 -11.86
N ALA A 11 -38.25 1.80 -10.89
CA ALA A 11 -39.43 2.62 -11.16
C ALA A 11 -39.02 4.05 -11.55
N VAL A 12 -39.59 4.59 -12.62
CA VAL A 12 -39.36 6.00 -13.01
C VAL A 12 -40.08 6.91 -12.03
N VAL A 13 -39.35 7.83 -11.40
CA VAL A 13 -39.87 8.74 -10.38
C VAL A 13 -39.86 10.17 -10.90
N PRO A 14 -41.00 10.89 -10.88
CA PRO A 14 -41.05 12.30 -11.26
C PRO A 14 -40.32 13.14 -10.21
N PHE A 15 -39.58 14.13 -10.69
CA PHE A 15 -38.83 15.06 -9.84
C PHE A 15 -39.08 16.50 -10.27
N THR A 16 -38.95 17.41 -9.31
CA THR A 16 -39.12 18.85 -9.50
C THR A 16 -37.79 19.56 -9.71
N ARG A 17 -36.71 19.06 -9.10
CA ARG A 17 -35.36 19.61 -9.25
C ARG A 17 -34.31 18.58 -8.89
N ILE A 18 -33.22 18.57 -9.63
CA ILE A 18 -32.08 17.66 -9.45
C ILE A 18 -30.78 18.47 -9.33
N TRP A 19 -29.86 17.96 -8.52
CA TRP A 19 -28.51 18.48 -8.36
C TRP A 19 -27.52 17.33 -8.33
N PHE A 20 -26.37 17.59 -8.93
CA PHE A 20 -25.19 16.76 -8.78
C PHE A 20 -24.11 17.58 -8.08
N GLU A 21 -23.45 17.00 -7.09
CA GLU A 21 -22.26 17.59 -6.47
C GLU A 21 -21.06 16.70 -6.75
N LYS A 22 -20.02 17.30 -7.33
CA LYS A 22 -18.74 16.66 -7.63
C LYS A 22 -17.66 17.34 -6.82
N ARG A 23 -17.01 16.57 -5.94
CA ARG A 23 -15.90 16.96 -5.06
C ARG A 23 -14.64 16.13 -5.34
N HIS A 24 -14.67 15.21 -6.30
CA HIS A 24 -13.59 14.32 -6.69
C HIS A 24 -13.37 14.35 -8.22
N PRO A 25 -12.15 14.12 -8.74
CA PRO A 25 -11.86 14.08 -10.18
C PRO A 25 -12.51 12.93 -11.00
N SER A 26 -13.50 12.19 -10.47
CA SER A 26 -14.22 11.16 -11.26
C SER A 26 -15.00 11.80 -12.41
N LYS A 27 -15.24 11.10 -13.53
CA LYS A 27 -16.16 11.61 -14.57
C LYS A 27 -17.60 11.67 -14.03
N ASP A 28 -17.98 10.71 -13.19
CA ASP A 28 -19.30 10.64 -12.55
C ASP A 28 -19.43 11.69 -11.43
N PRO A 29 -20.64 12.19 -11.14
CA PRO A 29 -20.89 13.02 -9.97
C PRO A 29 -20.85 12.21 -8.67
N ASP A 30 -20.30 12.79 -7.61
CA ASP A 30 -20.02 12.09 -6.36
C ASP A 30 -21.28 11.92 -5.50
N THR A 31 -22.10 12.96 -5.45
CA THR A 31 -23.40 12.91 -4.79
C THR A 31 -24.49 13.40 -5.72
N PHE A 32 -25.70 12.88 -5.51
CA PHE A 32 -26.91 13.47 -6.06
C PHE A 32 -27.74 14.07 -4.91
N SER A 33 -28.53 15.07 -5.24
CA SER A 33 -29.71 15.48 -4.48
C SER A 33 -30.85 15.66 -5.45
N ILE A 34 -32.08 15.35 -5.04
CA ILE A 34 -33.25 15.49 -5.91
C ILE A 34 -34.51 15.70 -5.08
N ASP A 35 -35.35 16.65 -5.50
CA ASP A 35 -36.62 16.98 -4.85
C ASP A 35 -37.76 16.27 -5.62
N ILE A 36 -38.39 15.29 -4.98
CA ILE A 36 -39.47 14.45 -5.51
C ILE A 36 -40.80 14.72 -4.78
N ASP A 37 -41.91 14.22 -5.33
CA ASP A 37 -43.22 14.32 -4.67
C ASP A 37 -43.18 13.66 -3.28
N TYR A 38 -43.75 14.32 -2.28
CA TYR A 38 -43.77 13.84 -0.90
C TYR A 38 -44.45 12.46 -0.75
N ASN A 39 -45.41 12.13 -1.59
CA ASN A 39 -46.13 10.84 -1.56
C ASN A 39 -45.36 9.71 -2.24
N THR A 40 -44.21 9.99 -2.87
CA THR A 40 -43.35 8.94 -3.43
C THR A 40 -42.82 8.05 -2.30
N GLU A 41 -43.00 6.74 -2.45
CA GLU A 41 -42.39 5.75 -1.58
C GLU A 41 -40.90 5.62 -1.92
N VAL A 42 -40.05 5.90 -0.94
CA VAL A 42 -38.60 5.83 -1.04
C VAL A 42 -38.01 5.60 0.35
N ASN A 43 -37.06 4.68 0.44
CA ASN A 43 -36.36 4.29 1.65
C ASN A 43 -34.87 4.62 1.54
N PRO A 44 -34.15 4.75 2.68
CA PRO A 44 -32.70 4.66 2.67
C PRO A 44 -32.25 3.36 1.98
N PHE A 45 -31.13 3.45 1.27
CA PHE A 45 -30.52 2.43 0.42
C PHE A 45 -31.29 1.99 -0.84
N ASP A 46 -32.42 2.63 -1.17
CA ASP A 46 -33.04 2.43 -2.49
C ASP A 46 -32.05 2.79 -3.61
N VAL A 47 -32.01 1.95 -4.65
CA VAL A 47 -31.08 2.10 -5.76
C VAL A 47 -31.54 3.22 -6.67
N VAL A 48 -30.72 4.26 -6.79
CA VAL A 48 -30.98 5.41 -7.66
C VAL A 48 -30.10 5.33 -8.91
N ARG A 49 -30.74 5.33 -10.08
CA ARG A 49 -30.10 5.46 -11.40
C ARG A 49 -30.66 6.69 -12.09
N ILE A 50 -29.79 7.59 -12.51
CA ILE A 50 -30.18 8.84 -13.17
C ILE A 50 -29.53 8.85 -14.55
N TYR A 51 -30.36 9.02 -15.56
CA TYR A 51 -29.98 9.07 -16.96
C TYR A 51 -30.16 10.48 -17.50
N ASN A 52 -29.36 10.87 -18.48
CA ASN A 52 -29.54 12.07 -19.32
C ASN A 52 -29.67 11.58 -20.77
N GLY A 53 -30.88 11.63 -21.32
CA GLY A 53 -31.23 10.78 -22.46
C GLY A 53 -30.99 9.30 -22.13
N ASP A 54 -30.30 8.58 -23.02
CA ASP A 54 -29.96 7.16 -22.81
C ASP A 54 -28.70 6.92 -21.96
N THR A 55 -27.93 7.97 -21.64
CA THR A 55 -26.66 7.84 -20.89
C THR A 55 -26.91 7.81 -19.38
N LEU A 56 -26.45 6.76 -18.69
CA LEU A 56 -26.48 6.68 -17.23
C LEU A 56 -25.43 7.62 -16.62
N GLU A 57 -25.86 8.78 -16.10
CA GLU A 57 -24.97 9.77 -15.49
C GLU A 57 -24.68 9.53 -14.00
N PHE A 58 -25.59 8.89 -13.27
CA PHE A 58 -25.37 8.58 -11.86
C PHE A 58 -25.98 7.24 -11.46
N TYR A 59 -25.24 6.48 -10.64
CA TYR A 59 -25.72 5.25 -10.01
C TYR A 59 -25.22 5.20 -8.56
N GLY A 60 -26.13 5.31 -7.60
CA GLY A 60 -25.85 5.27 -6.18
C GLY A 60 -27.06 4.80 -5.37
N PHE A 61 -27.05 5.16 -4.09
CA PHE A 61 -28.07 4.77 -3.12
C PHE A 61 -28.66 6.02 -2.44
N VAL A 62 -29.93 5.97 -2.03
CA VAL A 62 -30.49 7.01 -1.15
C VAL A 62 -29.84 6.92 0.23
N GLU A 63 -29.21 7.99 0.72
CA GLU A 63 -28.60 8.00 2.06
C GLU A 63 -29.33 8.94 3.02
N LYS A 64 -30.02 9.97 2.49
CA LYS A 64 -30.73 10.96 3.29
C LYS A 64 -32.08 11.29 2.65
N ILE A 65 -33.10 11.45 3.49
CA ILE A 65 -34.44 11.89 3.11
C ILE A 65 -34.80 13.08 4.02
N GLU A 66 -35.03 14.26 3.43
CA GLU A 66 -35.43 15.48 4.14
C GLU A 66 -36.80 15.93 3.63
N GLN A 67 -37.68 16.40 4.52
CA GLN A 67 -38.94 17.04 4.13
C GLN A 67 -38.70 18.51 3.81
N LYS A 68 -39.26 19.01 2.70
CA LYS A 68 -39.15 20.42 2.31
C LYS A 68 -40.51 21.03 2.04
N TRP A 69 -40.71 22.22 2.60
CA TRP A 69 -41.84 23.09 2.32
C TRP A 69 -41.39 24.15 1.32
N SER A 70 -42.22 24.37 0.30
CA SER A 70 -42.03 25.37 -0.74
C SER A 70 -43.37 26.05 -1.06
N ASP A 71 -43.33 27.21 -1.69
CA ASP A 71 -44.56 27.91 -2.14
C ASP A 71 -45.36 27.08 -3.17
N SER A 72 -44.72 26.10 -3.80
CA SER A 72 -45.29 25.10 -4.71
C SER A 72 -45.82 23.82 -4.03
N GLY A 73 -45.71 23.70 -2.69
CA GLY A 73 -46.20 22.56 -1.93
C GLY A 73 -45.13 21.81 -1.13
N LEU A 74 -45.51 20.64 -0.62
CA LEU A 74 -44.69 19.75 0.20
C LEU A 74 -43.95 18.74 -0.70
N SER A 75 -42.62 18.70 -0.60
CA SER A 75 -41.75 17.76 -1.33
C SER A 75 -40.83 17.01 -0.36
N LYS A 76 -40.21 15.93 -0.85
CA LYS A 76 -39.09 15.27 -0.17
C LYS A 76 -37.82 15.47 -0.99
N ARG A 77 -36.76 15.95 -0.35
CA ARG A 77 -35.41 15.86 -0.89
C ARG A 77 -34.84 14.51 -0.52
N ILE A 78 -34.43 13.74 -1.52
CA ILE A 78 -33.53 12.59 -1.29
C ILE A 78 -32.14 12.95 -1.79
N SER A 79 -31.11 12.46 -1.10
CA SER A 79 -29.71 12.63 -1.52
C SER A 79 -28.86 11.44 -1.11
N GLY A 80 -27.71 11.27 -1.76
CA GLY A 80 -26.77 10.21 -1.42
C GLY A 80 -25.57 10.15 -2.36
N ARG A 81 -24.65 9.22 -2.11
CA ARG A 81 -23.38 9.05 -2.81
C ARG A 81 -23.45 8.02 -3.93
N CYS A 82 -22.61 8.22 -4.95
CA CYS A 82 -22.36 7.25 -6.01
C CYS A 82 -21.84 5.93 -5.40
N ARG A 83 -22.27 4.78 -5.94
CA ARG A 83 -21.86 3.45 -5.43
C ARG A 83 -20.34 3.23 -5.48
N LYS A 84 -19.61 4.02 -6.27
CA LYS A 84 -18.14 4.01 -6.40
C LYS A 84 -17.42 4.70 -5.22
N LEU A 85 -18.14 5.22 -4.22
CA LEU A 85 -17.60 6.04 -3.11
C LEU A 85 -17.77 5.43 -1.72
N ILE A 86 -17.58 4.11 -1.59
CA ILE A 86 -17.43 3.49 -0.27
C ILE A 86 -16.03 3.85 0.27
N LEU A 87 -15.97 4.85 1.14
CA LEU A 87 -14.74 5.30 1.80
C LEU A 87 -14.31 4.33 2.91
N TRP A 88 -13.01 4.25 3.18
CA TRP A 88 -12.46 3.55 4.35
C TRP A 88 -11.78 4.56 5.29
N LYS A 89 -12.47 4.93 6.38
CA LYS A 89 -11.98 5.89 7.36
C LYS A 89 -11.43 5.21 8.61
N LYS A 90 -10.31 5.73 9.12
CA LYS A 90 -9.60 5.19 10.29
C LYS A 90 -9.67 6.13 11.49
N PHE A 91 -9.63 5.51 12.66
CA PHE A 91 -10.07 5.97 13.97
C PHE A 91 -9.26 7.09 14.68
N ILE A 92 -7.92 7.04 14.74
CA ILE A 92 -7.19 7.78 15.79
C ILE A 92 -6.28 8.93 15.31
N GLU A 93 -6.74 10.17 15.50
CA GLU A 93 -5.90 11.39 15.48
C GLU A 93 -5.15 11.64 16.81
N ARG A 94 -5.49 10.93 17.90
CA ARG A 94 -4.87 11.06 19.24
C ARG A 94 -3.76 10.05 19.60
N PHE A 95 -3.26 9.23 18.68
CA PHE A 95 -2.05 8.44 18.90
C PHE A 95 -0.83 9.21 18.41
N GLU A 96 -0.32 10.12 19.24
CA GLU A 96 0.91 10.91 19.01
C GLU A 96 2.19 10.06 18.76
N ARG A 97 2.07 8.73 18.81
CA ARG A 97 3.15 7.75 18.60
C ARG A 97 3.02 6.88 17.35
N ALA A 98 2.09 7.18 16.44
CA ALA A 98 2.03 6.51 15.12
C ALA A 98 3.27 6.73 14.24
N LYS A 99 4.19 7.63 14.63
CA LYS A 99 5.43 7.99 13.91
C LYS A 99 6.49 6.88 13.81
N LEU A 100 6.30 5.70 14.42
CA LEU A 100 7.34 4.68 14.53
C LEU A 100 7.06 3.30 13.91
N ASN A 101 5.82 2.81 13.74
CA ASN A 101 5.56 1.42 13.29
C ASN A 101 4.11 1.14 12.80
N GLY A 102 3.51 2.00 11.98
CA GLY A 102 2.17 1.75 11.41
C GLY A 102 1.03 1.67 12.46
N PHE A 103 -0.07 0.99 12.11
CA PHE A 103 -1.18 0.68 13.04
C PHE A 103 -1.53 -0.80 13.03
N PHE A 104 -1.65 -1.38 11.84
CA PHE A 104 -1.43 -2.81 11.71
C PHE A 104 0.08 -3.00 11.74
N GLY A 105 0.56 -3.83 12.66
CA GLY A 105 1.96 -4.20 12.75
C GLY A 105 2.34 -5.18 11.64
N ALA A 106 3.26 -6.10 11.93
CA ALA A 106 3.67 -7.12 10.96
C ALA A 106 2.64 -8.25 10.95
N VAL A 107 1.67 -8.16 10.03
CA VAL A 107 0.45 -9.00 9.98
C VAL A 107 0.36 -9.80 8.67
N ASN A 108 -0.52 -10.82 8.65
CA ASN A 108 -0.84 -11.57 7.44
C ASN A 108 -1.76 -10.73 6.53
N PRO A 109 -1.44 -10.59 5.22
CA PRO A 109 -2.26 -9.80 4.28
C PRO A 109 -3.65 -10.38 4.01
N SER A 110 -3.84 -11.71 3.95
CA SER A 110 -5.15 -12.32 3.68
C SER A 110 -6.15 -11.95 4.79
N LYS A 111 -5.68 -12.00 6.04
CA LYS A 111 -6.43 -11.58 7.22
C LYS A 111 -6.68 -10.09 7.26
N LEU A 112 -5.75 -9.28 6.76
CA LEU A 112 -5.95 -7.84 6.64
C LEU A 112 -6.99 -7.47 5.57
N VAL A 113 -7.02 -8.17 4.43
CA VAL A 113 -8.08 -8.00 3.42
C VAL A 113 -9.44 -8.38 3.99
N HIS A 114 -9.58 -9.55 4.62
CA HIS A 114 -10.83 -9.92 5.30
C HIS A 114 -11.26 -8.88 6.34
N PHE A 115 -10.33 -8.37 7.14
CA PHE A 115 -10.61 -7.32 8.13
C PHE A 115 -11.27 -6.07 7.51
N LEU A 116 -10.77 -5.61 6.36
CA LEU A 116 -11.33 -4.45 5.65
C LEU A 116 -12.74 -4.73 5.09
N LEU A 117 -13.00 -5.94 4.61
CA LEU A 117 -14.26 -6.29 3.95
C LEU A 117 -15.46 -6.45 4.91
N TYR A 118 -15.23 -6.87 6.16
CA TYR A 118 -16.31 -7.00 7.16
C TYR A 118 -16.74 -5.67 7.83
N SER A 119 -16.06 -4.54 7.62
CA SER A 119 -16.30 -3.30 8.40
C SER A 119 -16.12 -1.95 7.65
N PRO A 120 -16.55 -1.79 6.39
CA PRO A 120 -16.30 -0.58 5.58
C PRO A 120 -17.10 0.66 6.06
N LYS A 121 -16.48 1.57 6.82
CA LYS A 121 -17.18 2.80 7.26
C LYS A 121 -17.12 3.94 6.23
N SER A 122 -18.21 4.11 5.50
CA SER A 122 -18.54 5.31 4.70
C SER A 122 -19.37 6.32 5.51
N ASP A 123 -18.73 7.04 6.44
CA ASP A 123 -19.22 8.19 7.23
C ASP A 123 -20.69 8.18 7.77
N ASP A 124 -20.83 7.98 9.09
CA ASP A 124 -21.78 8.76 9.90
C ASP A 124 -21.28 8.88 11.37
N PRO A 125 -21.21 10.11 11.94
CA PRO A 125 -21.04 10.39 13.35
C PRO A 125 -22.24 11.11 14.02
N ALA A 126 -23.44 11.13 13.42
CA ALA A 126 -24.56 12.00 13.79
C ALA A 126 -25.27 11.74 15.15
N THR A 127 -24.67 10.98 16.05
CA THR A 127 -25.13 10.89 17.46
C THR A 127 -24.14 11.57 18.39
N SER A 128 -24.67 12.42 19.30
CA SER A 128 -23.92 13.44 20.03
C SER A 128 -23.23 12.94 21.31
N SER A 129 -22.54 11.79 21.26
CA SER A 129 -21.71 11.32 22.38
C SER A 129 -20.29 11.85 22.28
N VAL A 130 -19.84 12.54 23.33
CA VAL A 130 -18.43 12.91 23.55
C VAL A 130 -17.50 11.71 23.76
N PHE A 131 -18.05 10.49 23.76
CA PHE A 131 -17.30 9.22 23.81
C PHE A 131 -17.26 8.47 22.48
N HIS A 132 -17.65 9.05 21.34
CA HIS A 132 -17.56 8.39 20.03
C HIS A 132 -16.12 8.20 19.54
N ARG A 133 -15.52 7.16 20.09
CA ARG A 133 -14.28 6.50 19.70
C ARG A 133 -14.55 5.68 18.42
N ILE A 134 -14.61 6.31 17.25
CA ILE A 134 -14.98 5.61 15.99
C ILE A 134 -13.80 4.80 15.42
N GLY A 135 -13.55 3.68 16.08
CA GLY A 135 -12.94 2.48 15.54
C GLY A 135 -13.35 1.35 16.47
N TYR A 136 -13.85 0.25 15.89
CA TYR A 136 -14.74 -0.71 16.54
C TYR A 136 -14.08 -1.65 17.57
N GLY A 137 -13.01 -1.19 18.23
CA GLY A 137 -12.47 -1.85 19.40
C GLY A 137 -13.53 -1.86 20.50
N ILE A 138 -13.93 -3.05 20.94
CA ILE A 138 -14.91 -3.22 22.02
C ILE A 138 -14.39 -2.50 23.26
N ASP A 139 -15.17 -1.58 23.82
CA ASP A 139 -14.75 -0.86 25.02
C ASP A 139 -14.74 -1.80 26.24
N LEU A 140 -13.55 -2.00 26.82
CA LEU A 140 -13.31 -2.94 27.91
C LEU A 140 -13.53 -2.32 29.30
N TYR A 141 -14.12 -1.12 29.41
CA TYR A 141 -14.40 -0.49 30.71
C TYR A 141 -15.32 -1.33 31.61
N ASP A 142 -16.32 -2.02 31.04
CA ASP A 142 -17.28 -2.85 31.81
C ASP A 142 -16.84 -4.32 31.98
N ALA A 143 -15.59 -4.65 31.62
CA ALA A 143 -15.04 -5.97 31.88
C ALA A 143 -14.89 -6.22 33.39
N GLN A 144 -14.90 -7.49 33.82
CA GLN A 144 -14.82 -7.87 35.24
C GLN A 144 -13.58 -8.74 35.53
N PHE A 145 -13.03 -8.68 36.74
CA PHE A 145 -11.80 -9.42 37.10
C PHE A 145 -12.12 -10.74 37.81
N SER A 146 -11.43 -11.80 37.38
CA SER A 146 -10.88 -12.82 38.28
C SER A 146 -9.58 -13.38 37.68
N ALA A 147 -8.44 -12.79 38.04
CA ALA A 147 -7.14 -13.47 37.87
C ALA A 147 -6.97 -14.45 39.01
N ILE A 148 -6.39 -15.64 38.83
CA ILE A 148 -6.22 -16.60 39.94
C ILE A 148 -4.82 -17.36 39.79
N ARG A 149 -3.76 -17.03 40.60
CA ARG A 149 -2.42 -17.72 40.85
C ARG A 149 -1.88 -18.11 42.32
N SER A 150 -2.27 -17.58 43.50
CA SER A 150 -2.05 -18.06 44.94
C SER A 150 -3.15 -19.00 45.60
N ASP A 151 -4.07 -18.60 46.54
CA ASP A 151 -5.50 -19.06 46.36
C ASP A 151 -6.03 -18.07 45.35
N PRO A 152 -6.33 -18.52 44.14
CA PRO A 152 -5.28 -18.05 43.28
C PRO A 152 -5.29 -16.50 43.01
N ARG A 153 -6.44 -15.85 43.13
CA ARG A 153 -6.77 -14.39 43.07
C ARG A 153 -5.83 -13.25 42.58
N THR A 154 -4.51 -13.15 42.81
CA THR A 154 -3.74 -11.92 42.42
C THR A 154 -2.21 -12.04 42.20
N HIS A 155 -1.66 -13.04 41.48
CA HIS A 155 -0.21 -13.03 41.15
C HIS A 155 0.07 -13.00 39.62
N PRO A 156 0.31 -11.81 39.04
CA PRO A 156 0.76 -11.60 37.65
C PRO A 156 2.15 -10.92 37.58
N SER A 157 3.00 -11.16 38.61
CA SER A 157 4.37 -10.64 38.81
C SER A 157 4.76 -9.44 37.92
N TYR A 158 4.29 -8.24 38.29
CA TYR A 158 4.59 -6.93 37.69
C TYR A 158 3.82 -6.44 36.45
N VAL A 159 2.81 -7.14 35.95
CA VAL A 159 1.93 -6.56 34.92
C VAL A 159 0.93 -5.54 35.52
N LYS A 160 1.31 -4.26 35.54
CA LYS A 160 0.43 -3.10 35.81
C LYS A 160 -0.53 -2.82 34.62
N LEU A 161 -1.41 -3.76 34.28
CA LEU A 161 -2.54 -3.49 33.37
C LEU A 161 -3.77 -3.10 34.19
N ARG A 162 -4.23 -1.85 34.02
CA ARG A 162 -5.32 -1.24 34.80
C ARG A 162 -6.72 -1.51 34.24
N GLN A 163 -6.96 -2.64 33.58
CA GLN A 163 -8.28 -3.01 33.03
C GLN A 163 -8.58 -4.49 33.24
N HIS A 164 -9.87 -4.78 33.35
CA HIS A 164 -10.42 -6.07 33.78
C HIS A 164 -10.70 -7.00 32.58
N GLY A 165 -11.13 -8.24 32.82
CA GLY A 165 -11.52 -9.18 31.77
C GLY A 165 -10.46 -10.16 31.27
N PHE A 166 -9.20 -10.08 31.71
CA PHE A 166 -8.13 -10.96 31.21
C PHE A 166 -7.71 -12.05 32.21
N ALA A 167 -7.57 -13.28 31.71
CA ALA A 167 -7.04 -14.43 32.45
C ALA A 167 -5.96 -15.14 31.62
N TRP A 168 -4.85 -15.54 32.25
CA TRP A 168 -3.69 -16.11 31.55
C TRP A 168 -3.18 -17.35 32.28
N ARG A 169 -3.09 -18.47 31.58
CA ARG A 169 -2.40 -19.69 31.99
C ARG A 169 -0.98 -19.66 31.40
N LEU A 170 -0.12 -18.82 31.97
CA LEU A 170 1.32 -18.78 31.72
C LEU A 170 2.10 -18.35 32.97
N GLY A 171 3.39 -18.68 32.98
CA GLY A 171 4.40 -18.22 33.95
C GLY A 171 4.99 -19.34 34.80
N ALA A 172 6.21 -19.14 35.30
CA ALA A 172 6.85 -20.09 36.19
C ALA A 172 6.09 -20.20 37.52
N ARG A 173 5.72 -21.44 37.88
CA ARG A 173 5.26 -21.83 39.22
C ARG A 173 6.40 -22.59 39.87
N GLY A 174 6.73 -22.27 41.12
CA GLY A 174 7.75 -22.97 41.90
C GLY A 174 7.24 -23.16 43.32
N GLU A 175 6.97 -24.41 43.70
CA GLU A 175 6.41 -24.72 45.02
C GLU A 175 6.98 -26.04 45.57
N TRP A 176 7.18 -26.06 46.88
CA TRP A 176 7.40 -27.31 47.60
C TRP A 176 6.09 -28.11 47.71
N ARG A 177 6.20 -29.42 47.55
CA ARG A 177 5.17 -30.41 47.86
C ARG A 177 5.70 -31.36 48.92
N GLU A 178 4.93 -31.53 49.98
CA GLU A 178 5.12 -32.62 50.93
C GLU A 178 4.28 -33.81 50.47
N ILE A 179 4.90 -34.98 50.40
CA ILE A 179 4.30 -36.24 49.97
C ILE A 179 4.40 -37.18 51.17
N LYS A 180 3.25 -37.49 51.77
CA LYS A 180 3.15 -38.44 52.89
C LYS A 180 2.96 -39.86 52.35
N VAL A 181 3.34 -40.85 53.16
CA VAL A 181 2.95 -42.25 52.92
C VAL A 181 1.42 -42.34 53.04
N ASP A 182 0.80 -43.01 52.07
CA ASP A 182 -0.65 -43.20 51.96
C ASP A 182 -1.06 -44.58 52.46
N THR A 183 -0.44 -45.61 51.89
CA THR A 183 -0.68 -47.00 52.24
C THR A 183 0.63 -47.73 52.52
N PHE A 184 0.53 -48.72 53.39
CA PHE A 184 1.65 -49.52 53.84
C PHE A 184 1.31 -50.99 53.63
N THR A 185 2.19 -51.74 52.97
CA THR A 185 1.93 -53.14 52.60
C THR A 185 2.99 -54.07 53.17
N HIS A 186 2.54 -54.96 54.05
CA HIS A 186 3.38 -55.95 54.69
C HIS A 186 3.56 -57.18 53.80
N GLU A 187 4.70 -57.29 53.11
CA GLU A 187 5.12 -58.57 52.50
C GLU A 187 5.94 -59.44 53.49
N LYS A 188 6.55 -58.81 54.51
CA LYS A 188 7.18 -59.45 55.67
C LYS A 188 6.95 -58.60 56.93
N THR A 189 6.30 -59.15 57.95
CA THR A 189 6.07 -58.51 59.26
C THR A 189 7.24 -58.77 60.22
N GLU A 190 8.38 -58.11 60.00
CA GLU A 190 9.59 -58.28 60.83
C GLU A 190 9.85 -57.16 61.85
N TRP A 191 9.07 -56.08 61.78
CA TRP A 191 9.12 -54.93 62.69
C TRP A 191 7.84 -54.88 63.52
N SER A 192 7.93 -54.48 64.80
CA SER A 192 6.76 -54.22 65.65
C SER A 192 6.18 -52.84 65.40
N THR A 193 4.87 -52.72 65.59
CA THR A 193 4.08 -51.53 65.31
C THR A 193 3.36 -51.05 66.58
N HIS A 194 3.37 -49.74 66.82
CA HIS A 194 2.83 -49.14 68.04
C HIS A 194 2.01 -47.90 67.70
N GLY A 195 0.92 -47.69 68.45
CA GLY A 195 0.00 -46.57 68.27
C GLY A 195 -1.13 -46.85 67.27
N THR A 196 -1.66 -45.79 66.64
CA THR A 196 -2.77 -45.86 65.66
C THR A 196 -2.25 -46.00 64.24
N GLU A 197 -2.92 -46.80 63.43
CA GLU A 197 -2.59 -46.98 62.01
C GLU A 197 -3.05 -45.77 61.17
N PRO A 198 -2.26 -45.30 60.18
CA PRO A 198 -0.89 -45.73 59.86
C PRO A 198 0.12 -45.25 60.92
N TRP A 199 0.97 -46.15 61.43
CA TRP A 199 1.87 -45.87 62.56
C TRP A 199 3.01 -44.88 62.29
N ILE A 200 3.01 -44.26 61.11
CA ILE A 200 3.98 -43.26 60.69
C ILE A 200 3.23 -42.05 60.12
N ASN A 201 3.80 -40.86 60.28
CA ASN A 201 3.19 -39.58 59.91
C ASN A 201 1.92 -39.22 60.69
N THR A 202 1.71 -39.80 61.87
CA THR A 202 0.67 -39.41 62.82
C THR A 202 0.98 -38.04 63.43
N ASP A 203 -0.05 -37.20 63.58
CA ASP A 203 0.05 -35.92 64.29
C ASP A 203 -0.11 -36.10 65.83
N ASP A 204 0.28 -37.27 66.35
CA ASP A 204 0.02 -37.72 67.74
C ASP A 204 1.19 -37.47 68.71
N GLY A 205 2.22 -36.73 68.27
CA GLY A 205 3.38 -36.39 69.10
C GLY A 205 4.42 -37.51 69.23
N ASP A 206 4.70 -38.23 68.14
CA ASP A 206 5.65 -39.36 68.07
C ASP A 206 5.27 -40.57 68.93
N ASN A 207 3.96 -40.73 69.23
CA ASN A 207 3.44 -41.84 70.03
C ASN A 207 3.18 -43.09 69.18
N SER A 208 2.85 -42.91 67.90
CA SER A 208 2.83 -44.00 66.92
C SER A 208 4.17 -44.13 66.22
N TYR A 209 4.65 -45.37 66.08
CA TYR A 209 5.93 -45.68 65.45
C TYR A 209 6.02 -47.14 65.01
N ILE A 210 6.96 -47.39 64.11
CA ILE A 210 7.49 -48.73 63.84
C ILE A 210 8.83 -48.92 64.55
N GLU A 211 9.12 -50.13 65.03
CA GLU A 211 10.40 -50.45 65.67
C GLU A 211 10.96 -51.82 65.28
N THR A 212 12.28 -51.94 65.38
CA THR A 212 12.98 -53.24 65.44
C THR A 212 14.06 -53.15 66.50
N ASN A 213 14.24 -54.23 67.27
CA ASN A 213 15.32 -54.41 68.25
C ASN A 213 16.46 -55.29 67.70
N GLU A 214 16.35 -55.75 66.45
CA GLU A 214 17.36 -56.58 65.76
C GLU A 214 17.77 -55.94 64.43
N SER A 215 19.06 -56.07 64.09
CA SER A 215 19.56 -55.72 62.76
C SER A 215 19.23 -56.80 61.73
N GLY A 216 19.26 -56.43 60.45
CA GLY A 216 18.96 -57.31 59.33
C GLY A 216 17.48 -57.40 58.94
N LYS A 217 16.55 -56.92 59.78
CA LYS A 217 15.10 -56.96 59.50
C LYS A 217 14.70 -56.06 58.33
N GLU A 218 13.87 -56.58 57.44
CA GLU A 218 13.37 -55.87 56.25
C GLU A 218 11.89 -55.50 56.37
N MET A 219 11.54 -54.29 55.92
CA MET A 219 10.18 -53.79 55.80
C MET A 219 9.95 -53.33 54.36
N VAL A 220 9.03 -54.01 53.68
CA VAL A 220 9.14 -54.16 52.21
C VAL A 220 8.55 -53.01 51.39
N LYS A 221 7.49 -52.30 51.84
CA LYS A 221 6.84 -51.30 50.97
C LYS A 221 6.00 -50.23 51.67
N PHE A 222 6.47 -48.99 51.62
CA PHE A 222 5.67 -47.77 51.77
C PHE A 222 5.26 -47.26 50.39
N VAL A 223 3.98 -46.96 50.18
CA VAL A 223 3.45 -46.32 48.97
C VAL A 223 3.00 -44.90 49.32
N PHE A 224 3.37 -43.95 48.49
CA PHE A 224 3.08 -42.53 48.69
C PHE A 224 1.72 -42.13 48.09
N GLN A 225 1.19 -40.97 48.50
CA GLN A 225 -0.08 -40.47 47.97
C GLN A 225 -0.04 -40.28 46.46
N ASP A 226 -0.94 -40.96 45.75
CA ASP A 226 -1.24 -40.66 44.34
C ASP A 226 -1.69 -39.18 44.20
N ASN A 227 -1.51 -38.59 43.01
CA ASN A 227 -1.98 -37.24 42.63
C ASN A 227 -1.14 -36.04 43.11
N VAL A 228 0.15 -36.22 43.47
CA VAL A 228 1.07 -35.11 43.86
C VAL A 228 1.15 -34.01 42.79
N ILE A 229 1.11 -34.43 41.52
CA ILE A 229 1.24 -33.58 40.34
C ILE A 229 -0.10 -32.97 39.87
N THR A 230 -1.22 -33.22 40.54
CA THR A 230 -2.52 -32.70 40.11
C THR A 230 -2.55 -31.17 40.16
N GLY A 231 -2.93 -30.57 39.02
CA GLY A 231 -2.93 -29.11 38.84
C GLY A 231 -1.58 -28.50 38.45
N TRP A 232 -0.57 -29.33 38.12
CA TRP A 232 0.65 -28.92 37.44
C TRP A 232 0.55 -29.14 35.92
N ARG A 233 1.41 -28.49 35.14
CA ARG A 233 1.46 -28.64 33.68
C ARG A 233 2.26 -29.88 33.25
N ASN A 234 1.93 -30.37 32.04
CA ASN A 234 2.78 -31.33 31.36
C ASN A 234 4.15 -30.69 31.07
N GLY A 235 5.24 -31.43 31.24
CA GLY A 235 6.60 -30.86 31.21
C GLY A 235 6.97 -30.00 32.43
N THR A 236 6.30 -30.16 33.58
CA THR A 236 6.83 -29.71 34.88
C THR A 236 8.11 -30.47 35.20
N SER A 237 9.09 -29.82 35.83
CA SER A 237 10.33 -30.48 36.27
C SER A 237 10.39 -30.62 37.78
N VAL A 238 10.93 -31.74 38.26
CA VAL A 238 11.34 -31.91 39.66
C VAL A 238 12.76 -31.37 39.79
N ILE A 239 12.94 -30.24 40.49
CA ILE A 239 14.27 -29.60 40.61
C ILE A 239 15.05 -30.17 41.80
N TRP A 240 14.32 -30.54 42.86
CA TRP A 240 14.86 -31.20 44.05
C TRP A 240 13.83 -32.16 44.61
N ALA A 241 14.27 -33.32 45.09
CA ALA A 241 13.49 -34.23 45.91
C ALA A 241 14.35 -34.71 47.09
N ASN A 242 13.81 -34.59 48.31
CA ASN A 242 14.44 -35.03 49.53
C ASN A 242 13.51 -35.99 50.29
N LEU A 243 14.03 -37.15 50.66
CA LEU A 243 13.39 -38.05 51.61
C LEU A 243 13.77 -37.64 53.04
N ILE A 244 12.78 -37.53 53.92
CA ILE A 244 12.96 -37.22 55.34
C ILE A 244 12.47 -38.41 56.15
N VAL A 245 13.35 -38.96 57.00
CA VAL A 245 13.03 -40.05 57.93
C VAL A 245 13.27 -39.57 59.36
N LYS A 246 12.21 -39.51 60.15
CA LYS A 246 12.28 -39.13 61.57
C LYS A 246 12.41 -40.37 62.43
N MET A 247 13.55 -40.51 63.10
CA MET A 247 13.91 -41.71 63.85
C MET A 247 14.75 -41.42 65.09
N LYS A 248 14.86 -42.42 65.96
CA LYS A 248 15.80 -42.44 67.09
C LYS A 248 16.35 -43.84 67.29
N LYS A 249 17.51 -43.95 67.95
CA LYS A 249 17.95 -45.23 68.50
C LYS A 249 17.17 -45.57 69.78
N THR A 250 16.98 -46.87 70.02
CA THR A 250 16.54 -47.44 71.30
C THR A 250 17.61 -48.31 71.94
N GLY A 251 18.59 -48.78 71.16
CA GLY A 251 19.73 -49.56 71.63
C GLY A 251 20.87 -48.73 72.23
N SER A 252 21.91 -49.43 72.69
CA SER A 252 23.15 -48.84 73.20
C SER A 252 24.05 -48.32 72.06
N SER A 253 24.16 -49.09 70.97
CA SER A 253 24.94 -48.79 69.76
C SER A 253 24.31 -47.67 68.91
N GLU A 254 25.05 -47.21 67.89
CA GLU A 254 24.45 -46.47 66.77
C GLU A 254 23.49 -47.39 65.99
N GLY A 255 22.36 -46.86 65.54
CA GLY A 255 21.43 -47.55 64.65
C GLY A 255 21.67 -47.14 63.20
N GLN A 256 21.49 -48.04 62.24
CA GLN A 256 21.56 -47.73 60.81
C GLN A 256 20.41 -48.37 60.06
N ILE A 257 19.87 -47.63 59.08
CA ILE A 257 18.92 -48.13 58.10
C ILE A 257 19.47 -48.01 56.68
N GLY A 258 19.22 -49.05 55.88
CA GLY A 258 19.31 -49.02 54.43
C GLY A 258 17.94 -48.68 53.84
N ILE A 259 17.90 -47.69 52.95
CA ILE A 259 16.71 -47.20 52.28
C ILE A 259 16.84 -47.55 50.79
N TYR A 260 15.85 -48.25 50.25
CA TYR A 260 15.75 -48.55 48.82
C TYR A 260 14.60 -47.76 48.21
N ILE A 261 14.80 -47.23 47.01
CA ILE A 261 13.83 -46.39 46.30
C ILE A 261 13.42 -47.07 44.99
N SER A 262 12.15 -46.88 44.63
CA SER A 262 11.48 -47.41 43.44
C SER A 262 10.56 -46.33 42.86
N THR A 263 10.56 -46.16 41.54
CA THR A 263 9.67 -45.24 40.81
C THR A 263 8.59 -45.94 39.99
N ASN A 264 8.43 -47.26 40.16
CA ASN A 264 7.42 -48.07 39.48
C ASN A 264 6.54 -48.83 40.49
N LYS A 265 6.12 -48.14 41.55
CA LYS A 265 5.28 -48.66 42.64
C LYS A 265 5.85 -49.94 43.28
N GLY A 266 7.17 -50.10 43.34
CA GLY A 266 7.87 -51.17 44.05
C GLY A 266 8.19 -52.42 43.22
N GLU A 267 8.04 -52.39 41.90
CA GLU A 267 8.40 -53.53 41.02
C GLU A 267 9.91 -53.72 40.89
N THR A 268 10.68 -52.64 40.76
CA THR A 268 12.15 -52.62 40.83
C THR A 268 12.66 -51.72 41.96
N TRP A 269 13.92 -51.89 42.35
CA TRP A 269 14.54 -51.17 43.47
C TRP A 269 15.90 -50.63 43.03
N ASP A 270 15.90 -49.42 42.48
CA ASP A 270 16.95 -48.94 41.57
C ASP A 270 17.98 -48.04 42.26
N SER A 271 17.80 -47.72 43.55
CA SER A 271 18.75 -46.93 44.33
C SER A 271 18.76 -47.32 45.81
N TYR A 272 19.91 -47.12 46.46
CA TYR A 272 20.18 -47.50 47.85
C TYR A 272 20.93 -46.40 48.60
N TYR A 273 20.42 -46.04 49.78
CA TYR A 273 21.00 -45.03 50.67
C TYR A 273 21.16 -45.60 52.09
N LEU A 274 22.21 -45.17 52.79
CA LEU A 274 22.44 -45.50 54.20
C LEU A 274 22.21 -44.26 55.07
N VAL A 275 21.46 -44.43 56.15
CA VAL A 275 21.21 -43.39 57.15
C VAL A 275 21.52 -43.94 58.54
N SER A 276 22.37 -43.24 59.30
CA SER A 276 22.73 -43.60 60.68
C SER A 276 22.01 -42.70 61.68
N ILE A 277 21.74 -43.23 62.88
CA ILE A 277 21.18 -42.48 64.00
C ILE A 277 21.87 -42.84 65.31
N SER A 278 22.48 -41.83 65.94
CA SER A 278 23.14 -41.94 67.25
C SER A 278 22.35 -41.31 68.39
N SER A 279 21.31 -40.51 68.08
CA SER A 279 20.47 -39.82 69.06
C SER A 279 19.39 -40.72 69.67
N SER A 280 19.24 -40.64 70.99
CA SER A 280 18.12 -41.24 71.74
C SER A 280 16.85 -40.38 71.73
N GLU A 281 16.90 -39.19 71.12
CA GLU A 281 15.74 -38.33 70.81
C GLU A 281 15.37 -38.47 69.33
N TYR A 282 14.12 -38.17 68.97
CA TYR A 282 13.68 -38.26 67.56
C TYR A 282 14.28 -37.12 66.73
N VAL A 283 15.12 -37.48 65.76
CA VAL A 283 15.78 -36.57 64.81
C VAL A 283 15.27 -36.87 63.40
N GLY A 284 15.06 -35.83 62.60
CA GLY A 284 14.71 -35.94 61.18
C GLY A 284 15.95 -35.94 60.31
N GLU A 285 16.34 -37.11 59.81
CA GLU A 285 17.44 -37.24 58.84
C GLU A 285 16.94 -37.02 57.41
N THR A 286 17.76 -36.38 56.57
CA THR A 286 17.38 -35.99 55.21
C THR A 286 18.32 -36.61 54.17
N VAL A 287 17.75 -37.27 53.17
CA VAL A 287 18.46 -37.89 52.04
C VAL A 287 18.02 -37.21 50.75
N ASN A 288 18.97 -36.74 49.94
CA ASN A 288 18.66 -36.22 48.61
C ASN A 288 18.45 -37.38 47.63
N ILE A 289 17.25 -37.44 47.05
CA ILE A 289 16.79 -38.50 46.15
C ILE A 289 16.50 -37.97 44.74
N THR A 290 16.93 -36.74 44.43
CA THR A 290 16.65 -36.06 43.15
C THR A 290 17.14 -36.86 41.94
N SER A 291 18.25 -37.59 42.08
CA SER A 291 18.81 -38.46 41.03
C SER A 291 18.03 -39.76 40.80
N CYS A 292 16.98 -40.03 41.58
CA CYS A 292 16.09 -41.17 41.43
C CYS A 292 14.74 -40.79 40.83
N ILE A 293 14.56 -39.52 40.43
CA ILE A 293 13.29 -38.94 39.95
C ILE A 293 13.59 -38.30 38.60
N ASP A 294 13.25 -38.98 37.51
CA ASP A 294 13.51 -38.52 36.15
C ASP A 294 12.34 -37.64 35.65
N GLU A 295 11.09 -38.02 35.97
CA GLU A 295 9.87 -37.29 35.63
C GLU A 295 8.94 -37.08 36.83
N PRO A 296 8.03 -36.09 36.81
CA PRO A 296 7.09 -35.87 37.93
C PRO A 296 6.18 -37.06 38.25
N GLU A 297 5.93 -37.95 37.29
CA GLU A 297 5.11 -39.16 37.49
C GLU A 297 5.79 -40.17 38.43
N ASP A 298 7.13 -40.17 38.50
CA ASP A 298 7.90 -40.98 39.44
C ASP A 298 7.58 -40.66 40.91
N LEU A 299 7.10 -39.44 41.19
CA LEU A 299 6.64 -39.04 42.53
C LEU A 299 5.28 -39.66 42.90
N ASN A 300 4.37 -39.86 41.93
CA ASN A 300 3.12 -40.61 42.15
C ASN A 300 3.41 -42.12 42.28
N ASN A 301 4.38 -42.61 41.50
CA ASN A 301 4.76 -44.02 41.49
C ASN A 301 5.81 -44.39 42.54
N LEU A 302 6.14 -43.47 43.45
CA LEU A 302 7.20 -43.66 44.43
C LEU A 302 6.85 -44.76 45.44
N ALA A 303 7.77 -45.70 45.61
CA ALA A 303 7.74 -46.67 46.72
C ALA A 303 9.09 -46.73 47.42
N ILE A 304 9.06 -46.97 48.73
CA ILE A 304 10.26 -47.05 49.59
C ILE A 304 10.25 -48.35 50.40
N LYS A 305 11.42 -48.97 50.51
CA LYS A 305 11.70 -50.15 51.34
C LYS A 305 12.79 -49.80 52.33
N ILE A 306 12.62 -50.21 53.59
CA ILE A 306 13.58 -49.93 54.67
C ILE A 306 14.09 -51.24 55.26
N ARG A 307 15.39 -51.31 55.51
CA ARG A 307 16.07 -52.43 56.16
C ARG A 307 16.89 -51.91 57.33
N SER A 308 16.78 -52.51 58.51
CA SER A 308 17.75 -52.26 59.57
C SER A 308 19.08 -52.91 59.17
N THR A 309 20.16 -52.12 59.07
CA THR A 309 21.47 -52.58 58.62
C THR A 309 22.48 -52.75 59.76
N ALA A 310 22.33 -51.98 60.84
CA ALA A 310 23.12 -52.14 62.06
C ALA A 310 22.40 -51.61 63.30
N GLY A 311 22.80 -52.09 64.47
CA GLY A 311 22.45 -51.57 65.78
C GLY A 311 21.28 -52.26 66.50
N ASP A 312 21.27 -52.12 67.82
CA ASP A 312 20.43 -52.88 68.74
C ASP A 312 19.12 -52.16 69.10
N GLY A 313 18.49 -51.49 68.13
CA GLY A 313 17.20 -50.82 68.34
C GLY A 313 17.01 -49.50 67.58
N ILE A 314 15.98 -49.44 66.73
CA ILE A 314 15.59 -48.24 65.96
C ILE A 314 14.07 -48.05 66.01
N ARG A 315 13.62 -46.80 66.21
CA ARG A 315 12.21 -46.37 66.07
C ARG A 315 12.08 -45.32 64.99
N ILE A 316 11.06 -45.44 64.13
CA ILE A 316 10.73 -44.48 63.07
C ILE A 316 9.28 -44.01 63.27
N THR A 317 9.05 -42.69 63.33
CA THR A 317 7.71 -42.07 63.51
C THR A 317 7.20 -41.36 62.27
N GLN A 318 8.09 -40.98 61.34
CA GLN A 318 7.70 -40.28 60.12
C GLN A 318 8.62 -40.62 58.96
N ILE A 319 8.03 -40.83 57.79
CA ILE A 319 8.69 -40.98 56.50
C ILE A 319 7.90 -40.14 55.50
N LYS A 320 8.54 -39.14 54.91
CA LYS A 320 7.90 -38.25 53.93
C LYS A 320 8.91 -37.78 52.89
N VAL A 321 8.43 -37.46 51.69
CA VAL A 321 9.25 -36.83 50.66
C VAL A 321 8.84 -35.36 50.51
N THR A 322 9.82 -34.48 50.37
CA THR A 322 9.61 -33.08 49.98
C THR A 322 10.24 -32.84 48.61
N ALA A 323 9.41 -32.46 47.64
CA ALA A 323 9.84 -32.19 46.26
C ALA A 323 9.59 -30.71 45.91
N TYR A 324 10.54 -30.06 45.25
CA TYR A 324 10.35 -28.75 44.65
C TYR A 324 10.03 -28.90 43.16
N LEU A 325 8.78 -28.62 42.81
CA LEU A 325 8.27 -28.69 41.44
C LEU A 325 8.37 -27.30 40.80
N ALA A 326 8.83 -27.26 39.55
CA ALA A 326 8.95 -26.03 38.78
C ALA A 326 8.34 -26.16 37.38
N GLU A 327 7.48 -25.21 37.02
CA GLU A 327 6.99 -25.03 35.64
C GLU A 327 7.89 -24.06 34.88
N SER A 328 8.13 -24.34 33.60
CA SER A 328 8.84 -23.42 32.71
C SER A 328 8.08 -22.10 32.48
N GLU A 329 8.82 -21.05 32.14
CA GLU A 329 8.28 -19.79 31.64
C GLU A 329 8.06 -19.75 30.11
N TYR A 330 8.39 -20.83 29.41
CA TYR A 330 8.18 -20.99 27.98
C TYR A 330 6.76 -21.47 27.63
N GLN A 331 6.39 -21.37 26.35
CA GLN A 331 5.09 -21.83 25.85
C GLN A 331 4.96 -23.35 25.94
N ARG A 332 3.89 -23.84 26.57
CA ARG A 332 3.54 -25.27 26.61
C ARG A 332 2.13 -25.52 26.07
N THR A 333 1.92 -26.69 25.48
CA THR A 333 0.66 -27.10 24.85
C THR A 333 -0.47 -27.07 25.89
N GLY A 334 -1.57 -26.38 25.57
CA GLY A 334 -2.68 -26.16 26.49
C GLY A 334 -2.50 -24.97 27.47
N ASP A 335 -1.42 -24.20 27.37
CA ASP A 335 -1.38 -22.82 27.87
C ASP A 335 -2.38 -21.96 27.10
N TRP A 336 -2.97 -20.95 27.74
CA TRP A 336 -3.97 -20.10 27.10
C TRP A 336 -4.06 -18.70 27.69
N PHE A 337 -4.49 -17.75 26.87
CA PHE A 337 -4.98 -16.43 27.28
C PHE A 337 -6.46 -16.31 26.96
N LYS A 338 -7.25 -15.80 27.91
CA LYS A 338 -8.70 -15.65 27.80
C LYS A 338 -9.13 -14.22 28.12
N ILE A 339 -10.11 -13.75 27.37
CA ILE A 339 -10.80 -12.47 27.49
C ILE A 339 -12.26 -12.76 27.90
N ASP A 340 -12.81 -12.04 28.88
CA ASP A 340 -14.24 -11.87 29.13
C ASP A 340 -14.62 -10.42 28.82
N LEU A 341 -15.50 -10.23 27.85
CA LEU A 341 -16.01 -8.92 27.39
C LEU A 341 -17.09 -8.35 28.34
N GLY A 342 -17.29 -8.96 29.51
CA GLY A 342 -18.24 -8.59 30.57
C GLY A 342 -19.70 -8.92 30.24
N SER A 343 -20.04 -8.96 28.97
CA SER A 343 -21.37 -9.21 28.40
C SER A 343 -21.24 -9.92 27.05
N VAL A 344 -22.30 -10.57 26.57
CA VAL A 344 -22.34 -11.05 25.19
C VAL A 344 -22.38 -9.84 24.27
N LYS A 345 -21.36 -9.69 23.43
CA LYS A 345 -21.29 -8.72 22.35
C LYS A 345 -21.73 -9.41 21.06
N SER A 346 -22.55 -8.75 20.24
CA SER A 346 -22.92 -9.25 18.92
C SER A 346 -21.81 -9.00 17.90
N ASN A 347 -21.88 -9.68 16.75
CA ASN A 347 -21.09 -9.35 15.55
C ASN A 347 -19.54 -9.30 15.76
N VAL A 348 -18.98 -10.01 16.74
CA VAL A 348 -17.53 -10.05 16.99
C VAL A 348 -16.85 -10.92 15.93
N TYR A 349 -15.85 -10.38 15.24
CA TYR A 349 -15.31 -10.97 14.01
C TYR A 349 -13.77 -10.99 13.91
N ALA A 350 -13.07 -10.20 14.72
CA ALA A 350 -11.62 -10.11 14.64
C ALA A 350 -10.94 -9.84 15.98
N ILE A 351 -9.68 -10.30 16.09
CA ILE A 351 -8.75 -9.97 17.17
C ILE A 351 -7.38 -9.62 16.59
N LEU A 352 -6.73 -8.62 17.18
CA LEU A 352 -5.31 -8.33 16.99
C LEU A 352 -4.61 -8.48 18.33
N ILE A 353 -3.57 -9.29 18.37
CA ILE A 353 -2.67 -9.45 19.52
C ILE A 353 -1.28 -8.97 19.07
N GLU A 354 -0.82 -7.86 19.65
CA GLU A 354 0.45 -7.25 19.27
C GLU A 354 1.58 -7.63 20.22
N CYS A 355 2.74 -7.96 19.65
CA CYS A 355 3.92 -8.40 20.39
C CYS A 355 5.06 -7.40 20.15
N ARG A 356 4.95 -6.19 20.71
CA ARG A 356 5.79 -5.03 20.33
C ARG A 356 7.16 -4.97 21.02
N LYS A 357 7.33 -5.59 22.20
CA LYS A 357 8.53 -5.43 23.03
C LYS A 357 9.68 -6.36 22.65
N ASN A 358 9.37 -7.62 22.37
CA ASN A 358 10.33 -8.67 22.03
C ASN A 358 9.85 -9.34 20.74
N VAL A 359 10.63 -9.21 19.66
CA VAL A 359 10.19 -9.58 18.30
C VAL A 359 9.96 -11.08 18.10
N ASP A 360 10.57 -11.93 18.94
CA ASP A 360 10.49 -13.39 18.86
C ASP A 360 9.46 -14.03 19.80
N TYR A 361 8.95 -13.30 20.80
CA TYR A 361 8.14 -13.84 21.89
C TYR A 361 6.64 -13.77 21.62
N TYR A 362 6.20 -14.38 20.52
CA TYR A 362 4.80 -14.45 20.11
C TYR A 362 4.35 -15.92 19.92
N ALA A 363 3.04 -16.17 19.88
CA ALA A 363 2.51 -17.51 19.66
C ALA A 363 2.65 -17.91 18.18
N ARG A 364 3.33 -19.02 17.90
CA ARG A 364 3.47 -19.58 16.54
C ARG A 364 2.52 -20.74 16.26
N ASN A 365 2.14 -21.48 17.29
CA ASN A 365 1.24 -22.62 17.23
C ASN A 365 0.09 -22.38 18.21
N TYR A 366 -1.08 -22.00 17.71
CA TYR A 366 -2.21 -21.64 18.55
C TYR A 366 -3.56 -21.88 17.85
N LYS A 367 -4.62 -21.93 18.65
CA LYS A 367 -6.01 -21.88 18.19
C LYS A 367 -6.77 -20.79 18.93
N ILE A 368 -7.73 -20.15 18.27
CA ILE A 368 -8.62 -19.14 18.85
C ILE A 368 -10.02 -19.75 18.94
N LEU A 369 -10.57 -19.70 20.14
CA LEU A 369 -11.87 -20.24 20.50
C LEU A 369 -12.75 -19.10 21.04
N THR A 370 -14.04 -19.15 20.78
CA THR A 370 -15.03 -18.19 21.30
C THR A 370 -16.15 -18.91 22.04
N SER A 371 -16.77 -18.22 22.99
CA SER A 371 -17.88 -18.75 23.79
C SER A 371 -18.79 -17.63 24.29
N THR A 372 -20.07 -17.94 24.55
CA THR A 372 -21.01 -17.05 25.24
C THR A 372 -21.14 -17.36 26.74
N ASP A 373 -20.76 -18.57 27.17
CA ASP A 373 -21.01 -19.14 28.51
C ASP A 373 -19.74 -19.62 29.26
N ASN A 374 -18.57 -19.57 28.61
CA ASN A 374 -17.27 -20.04 29.11
C ASN A 374 -17.18 -21.58 29.33
N THR A 375 -18.17 -22.35 28.90
CA THR A 375 -18.18 -23.82 28.95
C THR A 375 -18.20 -24.45 27.56
N ASN A 376 -19.06 -23.97 26.66
CA ASN A 376 -19.14 -24.40 25.27
C ASN A 376 -18.24 -23.51 24.41
N TRP A 377 -17.22 -24.10 23.77
CA TRP A 377 -16.20 -23.38 23.02
C TRP A 377 -16.23 -23.72 21.52
N THR A 378 -16.51 -22.72 20.70
CA THR A 378 -16.45 -22.82 19.23
C THR A 378 -15.05 -22.47 18.75
N LEU A 379 -14.44 -23.33 17.95
CA LEU A 379 -13.17 -23.05 17.27
C LEU A 379 -13.42 -22.03 16.14
N GLN A 380 -12.71 -20.90 16.17
CA GLN A 380 -12.75 -19.90 15.09
C GLN A 380 -11.53 -20.00 14.18
N VAL A 381 -10.35 -20.24 14.77
CA VAL A 381 -9.06 -20.27 14.05
C VAL A 381 -8.16 -21.34 14.63
N SER A 382 -7.39 -22.01 13.78
CA SER A 382 -6.25 -22.84 14.15
C SER A 382 -5.05 -22.48 13.25
N ARG A 383 -3.89 -22.22 13.85
CA ARG A 383 -2.65 -21.86 13.14
C ARG A 383 -1.46 -22.65 13.68
N SER A 384 -0.60 -23.06 12.77
CA SER A 384 0.68 -23.72 13.01
C SER A 384 1.77 -22.98 12.24
N ASN A 385 2.97 -22.87 12.82
CA ASN A 385 4.11 -22.15 12.24
C ASN A 385 3.76 -20.72 11.76
N ASN A 386 2.94 -20.00 12.53
CA ASN A 386 2.65 -18.59 12.26
C ASN A 386 3.96 -17.77 12.30
N GLN A 387 4.24 -17.04 11.21
CA GLN A 387 5.41 -16.16 11.07
C GLN A 387 5.06 -14.67 11.31
N CYS A 388 3.77 -14.33 11.43
CA CYS A 388 3.33 -12.98 11.72
C CYS A 388 3.45 -12.70 13.23
N ARG A 389 4.36 -11.80 13.60
CA ARG A 389 4.60 -11.37 14.98
C ARG A 389 3.34 -10.85 15.65
N ASP A 390 2.59 -10.02 14.92
CA ASP A 390 1.34 -9.46 15.39
C ASP A 390 0.19 -10.31 14.82
N ILE A 391 -0.53 -10.99 15.71
CA ILE A 391 -1.56 -11.97 15.35
C ILE A 391 -2.84 -11.20 15.06
N LEU A 392 -3.06 -10.86 13.78
CA LEU A 392 -4.37 -10.45 13.28
C LEU A 392 -5.11 -11.69 12.78
N GLU A 393 -6.21 -12.03 13.44
CA GLU A 393 -7.07 -13.13 13.04
C GLU A 393 -8.52 -12.68 12.93
N VAL A 394 -9.19 -13.19 11.89
CA VAL A 394 -10.51 -12.78 11.42
C VAL A 394 -11.34 -14.02 11.09
N TRP A 395 -12.61 -14.01 11.50
CA TRP A 395 -13.61 -15.06 11.34
C TRP A 395 -14.99 -14.44 11.07
N GLU A 396 -16.00 -15.28 10.81
CA GLU A 396 -17.37 -14.81 10.56
C GLU A 396 -17.98 -14.09 11.79
N PRO A 397 -18.62 -12.91 11.62
CA PRO A 397 -19.18 -12.14 12.73
C PRO A 397 -20.16 -12.95 13.59
N THR A 398 -19.83 -13.14 14.87
CA THR A 398 -20.54 -14.05 15.79
C THR A 398 -20.83 -13.40 17.15
N ASN A 399 -21.80 -13.95 17.89
CA ASN A 399 -22.10 -13.50 19.25
C ASN A 399 -21.08 -14.09 20.23
N VAL A 400 -20.32 -13.24 20.92
CA VAL A 400 -19.18 -13.65 21.76
C VAL A 400 -19.19 -12.90 23.08
N ARG A 401 -18.95 -13.61 24.19
CA ARG A 401 -18.57 -13.01 25.48
C ARG A 401 -17.12 -13.33 25.83
N TYR A 402 -16.69 -14.55 25.56
CA TYR A 402 -15.36 -15.04 25.90
C TYR A 402 -14.56 -15.36 24.65
N ILE A 403 -13.31 -14.92 24.61
CA ILE A 403 -12.33 -15.29 23.57
C ILE A 403 -11.16 -15.97 24.26
N LYS A 404 -10.70 -17.12 23.77
CA LYS A 404 -9.55 -17.84 24.30
C LYS A 404 -8.59 -18.22 23.17
N ILE A 405 -7.37 -17.73 23.23
CA ILE A 405 -6.25 -18.21 22.41
C ILE A 405 -5.46 -19.23 23.23
N GLU A 406 -5.26 -20.43 22.68
CA GLU A 406 -4.67 -21.60 23.34
C GLU A 406 -3.51 -22.15 22.51
N ILE A 407 -2.37 -22.40 23.14
CA ILE A 407 -1.14 -22.91 22.53
C ILE A 407 -1.32 -24.38 22.14
N THR A 408 -0.93 -24.73 20.90
CA THR A 408 -1.13 -26.07 20.32
C THR A 408 0.14 -26.89 20.13
N ALA A 409 1.33 -26.30 20.35
CA ALA A 409 2.60 -27.02 20.40
C ALA A 409 3.59 -26.29 21.33
N ASP A 410 4.50 -27.06 21.93
CA ASP A 410 5.53 -26.55 22.83
C ASP A 410 6.59 -25.71 22.08
N ALA A 411 7.23 -24.78 22.80
CA ALA A 411 8.36 -24.02 22.30
C ALA A 411 9.29 -23.58 23.44
N ASP A 412 10.58 -23.34 23.16
CA ASP A 412 11.56 -22.91 24.16
C ASP A 412 11.78 -21.39 24.21
N TYR A 413 10.69 -20.65 23.98
CA TYR A 413 10.63 -19.20 24.13
C TYR A 413 9.30 -18.79 24.78
N LYS A 414 9.28 -17.58 25.32
CA LYS A 414 8.14 -17.03 26.06
C LYS A 414 7.04 -16.56 25.10
N TRP A 415 5.85 -16.33 25.62
CA TRP A 415 4.80 -15.57 24.93
C TRP A 415 4.59 -14.25 25.67
N GLU A 416 4.75 -13.14 24.96
CA GLU A 416 4.41 -11.82 25.43
C GLU A 416 3.20 -11.28 24.66
N ILE A 417 2.34 -10.54 25.35
CA ILE A 417 1.27 -9.76 24.76
C ILE A 417 1.48 -8.31 25.20
N SER A 418 1.70 -7.40 24.24
CA SER A 418 1.86 -5.97 24.52
C SER A 418 0.52 -5.24 24.51
N GLN A 419 -0.32 -5.50 23.51
CA GLN A 419 -1.65 -4.90 23.35
C GLN A 419 -2.62 -5.90 22.69
N ILE A 420 -3.91 -5.77 22.97
CA ILE A 420 -4.98 -6.54 22.32
C ILE A 420 -6.07 -5.59 21.87
N PHE A 421 -6.62 -5.87 20.69
CA PHE A 421 -7.83 -5.24 20.17
C PHE A 421 -8.79 -6.35 19.73
N VAL A 422 -10.07 -6.19 20.05
CA VAL A 422 -11.15 -7.09 19.62
C VAL A 422 -12.16 -6.23 18.89
N TRP A 423 -12.60 -6.64 17.71
CA TRP A 423 -13.53 -5.86 16.90
C TRP A 423 -14.89 -6.51 16.72
N GLN A 424 -15.89 -5.63 16.78
CA GLN A 424 -17.25 -5.89 16.33
C GLN A 424 -17.42 -5.34 14.91
N ALA A 425 -18.05 -6.11 14.02
CA ALA A 425 -18.41 -5.66 12.67
C ALA A 425 -19.72 -4.86 12.74
N GLU A 426 -19.88 -3.91 11.82
CA GLU A 426 -21.14 -3.13 11.66
C GLU A 426 -22.34 -4.05 11.39
N ASP A 427 -23.57 -3.53 11.38
CA ASP A 427 -24.73 -4.36 11.02
C ASP A 427 -24.69 -4.80 9.54
N SER A 428 -25.42 -5.88 9.21
CA SER A 428 -25.31 -6.56 7.91
C SER A 428 -25.56 -5.67 6.70
N GLU A 429 -26.31 -4.58 6.85
CA GLU A 429 -26.59 -3.60 5.78
C GLU A 429 -25.36 -2.76 5.39
N TYR A 430 -24.32 -2.72 6.24
CA TYR A 430 -23.14 -1.86 6.10
C TYR A 430 -21.82 -2.63 5.87
N ARG A 431 -21.87 -3.94 5.56
CA ARG A 431 -20.67 -4.76 5.28
C ARG A 431 -20.54 -5.13 3.80
N VAL A 432 -19.32 -5.34 3.32
CA VAL A 432 -19.10 -5.92 1.97
C VAL A 432 -19.44 -7.42 1.97
N ILE A 433 -19.10 -8.13 3.06
CA ILE A 433 -19.35 -9.57 3.24
C ILE A 433 -20.48 -9.78 4.25
N GLY A 434 -21.41 -10.67 3.91
CA GLY A 434 -22.45 -11.15 4.81
C GLY A 434 -23.49 -12.01 4.08
N ASN A 435 -24.60 -12.29 4.75
CA ASN A 435 -25.61 -13.25 4.31
C ASN A 435 -26.74 -12.64 3.45
N ASN A 436 -26.66 -11.35 3.10
CA ASN A 436 -27.71 -10.66 2.33
C ASN A 436 -27.43 -10.68 0.81
N LYS A 437 -28.50 -10.52 0.02
CA LYS A 437 -28.42 -10.61 -1.47
C LYS A 437 -27.53 -9.56 -2.13
N ASP A 438 -27.34 -8.41 -1.48
CA ASP A 438 -26.56 -7.28 -2.00
C ASP A 438 -25.10 -7.29 -1.53
N GLN A 439 -24.64 -8.40 -0.93
CA GLN A 439 -23.29 -8.58 -0.39
C GLN A 439 -22.48 -9.59 -1.21
N ILE A 440 -21.16 -9.53 -1.09
CA ILE A 440 -20.27 -10.55 -1.65
C ILE A 440 -20.35 -11.78 -0.75
N ALA A 441 -21.08 -12.79 -1.20
CA ALA A 441 -21.32 -14.01 -0.44
C ALA A 441 -20.11 -14.96 -0.44
N ASN A 442 -19.29 -14.94 -1.50
CA ASN A 442 -18.17 -15.86 -1.69
C ASN A 442 -16.85 -15.07 -1.80
N VAL A 443 -15.90 -15.32 -0.89
CA VAL A 443 -14.61 -14.65 -0.87
C VAL A 443 -13.48 -15.67 -0.91
N PHE A 444 -12.65 -15.58 -1.94
CA PHE A 444 -11.53 -16.46 -2.21
C PHE A 444 -10.24 -15.65 -2.13
N ILE A 445 -9.46 -15.86 -1.08
CA ILE A 445 -8.19 -15.16 -0.87
C ILE A 445 -7.12 -16.21 -0.64
N SER A 446 -6.10 -16.23 -1.49
CA SER A 446 -4.92 -17.08 -1.28
C SER A 446 -4.23 -16.72 0.04
N ASP A 447 -3.77 -17.72 0.81
CA ASP A 447 -3.09 -17.49 2.09
C ASP A 447 -1.58 -17.23 1.84
N TYR A 448 -1.11 -16.01 2.11
CA TYR A 448 0.31 -15.64 2.09
C TYR A 448 0.83 -15.49 3.51
N ASN A 449 1.60 -16.47 3.98
CA ASN A 449 1.99 -16.55 5.39
C ASN A 449 3.16 -15.65 5.81
N SER A 450 3.86 -15.04 4.85
CA SER A 450 4.90 -14.06 5.13
C SER A 450 4.27 -12.74 5.57
N PRO A 451 4.73 -12.13 6.69
CA PRO A 451 4.16 -10.88 7.17
C PRO A 451 4.46 -9.72 6.22
N ILE A 452 3.47 -8.88 5.97
CA ILE A 452 3.71 -7.57 5.36
C ILE A 452 4.23 -6.58 6.41
N ASN A 453 5.12 -5.67 6.02
CA ASN A 453 5.63 -4.63 6.91
C ASN A 453 4.51 -3.69 7.42
N PRO A 454 4.66 -3.04 8.59
CA PRO A 454 3.57 -2.33 9.25
C PRO A 454 2.82 -1.32 8.38
N VAL A 455 1.52 -1.53 8.20
CA VAL A 455 0.67 -0.72 7.32
C VAL A 455 -0.20 0.26 8.12
N SER A 456 -0.44 1.43 7.54
CA SER A 456 -1.46 2.36 8.01
C SER A 456 -2.22 2.95 6.83
N PHE A 457 -3.47 2.55 6.69
CA PHE A 457 -4.46 3.18 5.82
C PHE A 457 -4.93 4.47 6.51
N SER A 458 -4.72 5.62 5.88
CA SER A 458 -5.13 6.93 6.39
C SER A 458 -5.97 7.59 5.31
N PHE A 459 -7.28 7.71 5.55
CA PHE A 459 -8.24 8.39 4.66
C PHE A 459 -8.11 8.00 3.19
N MET A 460 -8.36 6.73 2.87
CA MET A 460 -8.30 6.21 1.49
C MET A 460 -9.52 5.33 1.20
N ARG A 461 -9.85 5.08 -0.07
CA ARG A 461 -10.94 4.17 -0.46
C ARG A 461 -10.63 2.74 -0.05
N LEU A 462 -11.67 1.90 0.04
CA LEU A 462 -11.48 0.46 0.21
C LEU A 462 -10.62 -0.14 -0.92
N SER A 463 -10.87 0.23 -2.19
CA SER A 463 -10.07 -0.20 -3.34
C SER A 463 -8.60 0.25 -3.26
N GLU A 464 -8.35 1.47 -2.82
CA GLU A 464 -7.00 2.02 -2.62
C GLU A 464 -6.27 1.31 -1.45
N ALA A 465 -7.00 0.98 -0.37
CA ALA A 465 -6.47 0.22 0.76
C ALA A 465 -6.12 -1.22 0.35
N LEU A 466 -6.98 -1.87 -0.46
CA LEU A 466 -6.72 -3.18 -1.04
C LEU A 466 -5.51 -3.13 -1.98
N GLY A 467 -5.48 -2.21 -2.96
CA GLY A 467 -4.34 -2.03 -3.87
C GLY A 467 -3.02 -1.85 -3.12
N ARG A 468 -3.01 -1.04 -2.04
CA ARG A 468 -1.82 -0.86 -1.19
C ARG A 468 -1.40 -2.12 -0.40
N ILE A 469 -2.32 -3.03 -0.08
CA ILE A 469 -1.93 -4.36 0.46
C ILE A 469 -1.28 -5.17 -0.66
N LEU A 470 -1.86 -5.14 -1.86
CA LEU A 470 -1.41 -5.91 -3.01
C LEU A 470 -0.02 -5.47 -3.53
N ASP A 471 0.27 -4.17 -3.51
CA ASP A 471 1.61 -3.58 -3.73
C ASP A 471 2.70 -4.15 -2.79
N LEU A 472 2.30 -4.71 -1.65
CA LEU A 472 3.17 -5.28 -0.62
C LEU A 472 3.13 -6.82 -0.59
N THR A 473 2.26 -7.46 -1.37
CA THR A 473 2.17 -8.92 -1.50
C THR A 473 2.52 -9.34 -2.91
N HIS A 474 3.61 -10.08 -3.04
CA HIS A 474 4.08 -10.57 -4.33
C HIS A 474 4.52 -12.03 -4.25
N GLU A 475 4.43 -12.73 -5.36
CA GLU A 475 5.03 -14.05 -5.54
C GLU A 475 6.12 -13.94 -6.61
N ASN A 476 7.36 -14.30 -6.30
CA ASN A 476 8.51 -14.13 -7.21
C ASN A 476 8.65 -12.71 -7.82
N TYR A 477 8.36 -11.69 -7.00
CA TYR A 477 8.33 -10.26 -7.35
C TYR A 477 7.21 -9.84 -8.33
N ILE A 478 6.20 -10.68 -8.56
CA ILE A 478 4.96 -10.34 -9.27
C ILE A 478 3.89 -10.00 -8.21
N PRO A 479 3.34 -8.77 -8.17
CA PRO A 479 2.29 -8.40 -7.21
C PRO A 479 1.01 -9.21 -7.39
N TRP A 480 0.21 -9.25 -6.33
CA TRP A 480 -1.09 -9.92 -6.33
C TRP A 480 -2.17 -9.10 -7.03
N GLU A 481 -3.10 -9.80 -7.66
CA GLU A 481 -4.24 -9.24 -8.39
C GLU A 481 -5.54 -9.52 -7.62
N TRP A 482 -6.54 -8.66 -7.80
CA TRP A 482 -7.90 -8.88 -7.28
C TRP A 482 -8.94 -8.71 -8.39
N TRP A 483 -10.02 -9.48 -8.34
CA TRP A 483 -11.10 -9.38 -9.32
C TRP A 483 -12.44 -9.89 -8.79
N ILE A 484 -13.50 -9.56 -9.52
CA ILE A 484 -14.86 -10.06 -9.35
C ILE A 484 -15.25 -10.70 -10.69
N PRO A 485 -15.39 -12.03 -10.80
CA PRO A 485 -15.80 -12.67 -12.04
C PRO A 485 -17.26 -12.35 -12.37
N HIS A 486 -17.59 -12.32 -13.65
CA HIS A 486 -18.96 -12.09 -14.11
C HIS A 486 -19.79 -13.38 -13.97
N LYS A 487 -20.47 -13.52 -12.82
CA LYS A 487 -21.31 -14.67 -12.45
C LYS A 487 -22.63 -14.19 -11.83
N GLU A 488 -23.63 -15.06 -11.77
CA GLU A 488 -24.92 -14.79 -11.10
C GLU A 488 -24.74 -14.49 -9.59
N THR A 489 -23.74 -15.08 -8.95
CA THR A 489 -23.34 -14.80 -7.57
C THR A 489 -22.08 -13.94 -7.54
N ALA A 490 -22.09 -12.87 -6.74
CA ALA A 490 -20.92 -12.04 -6.54
C ALA A 490 -19.84 -12.82 -5.76
N GLU A 491 -18.74 -13.13 -6.44
CA GLU A 491 -17.53 -13.69 -5.85
C GLU A 491 -16.43 -12.61 -5.82
N PHE A 492 -15.58 -12.59 -4.80
CA PHE A 492 -14.39 -11.75 -4.76
C PHE A 492 -13.14 -12.62 -4.64
N HIS A 493 -12.20 -12.42 -5.56
CA HIS A 493 -10.98 -13.22 -5.68
C HIS A 493 -9.74 -12.35 -5.47
N VAL A 494 -8.78 -12.87 -4.72
CA VAL A 494 -7.44 -12.28 -4.52
C VAL A 494 -6.39 -13.39 -4.57
N ALA A 495 -5.45 -13.29 -5.50
CA ALA A 495 -4.38 -14.27 -5.70
C ALA A 495 -3.16 -13.62 -6.37
N SER A 496 -2.06 -14.37 -6.53
CA SER A 496 -0.90 -13.90 -7.30
C SER A 496 -1.19 -13.68 -8.80
N ARG A 497 -2.29 -14.22 -9.34
CA ARG A 497 -2.68 -14.06 -10.75
C ARG A 497 -4.18 -14.35 -11.00
N LYS A 498 -4.84 -13.55 -11.83
CA LYS A 498 -6.13 -13.83 -12.49
C LYS A 498 -5.91 -14.66 -13.76
N GLY A 499 -6.78 -15.63 -14.02
CA GLY A 499 -6.80 -16.40 -15.27
C GLY A 499 -5.74 -17.51 -15.33
N SER A 500 -5.57 -18.06 -16.53
CA SER A 500 -4.84 -19.30 -16.79
C SER A 500 -4.14 -19.27 -18.15
N ASP A 501 -3.17 -20.15 -18.37
CA ASP A 501 -2.54 -20.31 -19.69
C ASP A 501 -3.47 -21.11 -20.62
N LYS A 502 -3.99 -20.43 -21.64
CA LYS A 502 -4.85 -20.99 -22.70
C LYS A 502 -4.18 -20.91 -24.08
N SER A 503 -2.88 -20.62 -24.15
CA SER A 503 -2.14 -20.44 -25.41
C SER A 503 -2.03 -21.69 -26.28
N SER A 504 -2.38 -22.86 -25.73
CA SER A 504 -2.51 -24.13 -26.46
C SER A 504 -3.90 -24.38 -27.05
N SER A 505 -4.93 -23.66 -26.60
CA SER A 505 -6.33 -23.86 -27.00
C SER A 505 -6.96 -22.63 -27.67
N VAL A 506 -6.50 -21.43 -27.36
CA VAL A 506 -6.98 -20.16 -27.94
C VAL A 506 -5.84 -19.53 -28.73
N ILE A 507 -5.98 -19.53 -30.05
CA ILE A 507 -4.94 -19.13 -31.01
C ILE A 507 -5.55 -18.17 -32.03
N PHE A 508 -5.24 -16.87 -31.91
CA PHE A 508 -5.69 -15.87 -32.87
C PHE A 508 -4.71 -15.78 -34.05
N GLU A 509 -5.22 -15.93 -35.27
CA GLU A 509 -4.43 -16.05 -36.50
C GLU A 509 -4.84 -15.01 -37.54
N ARG A 510 -3.85 -14.37 -38.19
CA ARG A 510 -4.07 -13.47 -39.33
C ARG A 510 -4.79 -14.20 -40.47
N GLY A 511 -5.79 -13.55 -41.08
CA GLY A 511 -6.59 -14.11 -42.16
C GLY A 511 -7.72 -15.05 -41.72
N LYS A 512 -7.85 -15.33 -40.41
CA LYS A 512 -9.03 -15.97 -39.82
C LYS A 512 -9.82 -15.03 -38.89
N HIS A 513 -9.13 -14.45 -37.91
CA HIS A 513 -9.79 -13.81 -36.76
C HIS A 513 -9.73 -12.29 -36.79
N PHE A 514 -8.64 -11.69 -37.28
CA PHE A 514 -8.46 -10.24 -37.28
C PHE A 514 -9.19 -9.56 -38.44
N GLU A 515 -10.08 -8.61 -38.13
CA GLU A 515 -10.55 -7.59 -39.07
C GLU A 515 -9.53 -6.45 -39.16
N SER A 516 -9.01 -6.02 -38.00
CA SER A 516 -7.91 -5.06 -37.89
C SER A 516 -6.97 -5.47 -36.75
N LEU A 517 -5.68 -5.17 -36.89
CA LEU A 517 -4.68 -5.42 -35.86
C LEU A 517 -3.66 -4.27 -35.84
N THR A 518 -3.42 -3.73 -34.64
CA THR A 518 -2.41 -2.72 -34.34
C THR A 518 -1.40 -3.32 -33.36
N TYR A 519 -0.12 -3.26 -33.71
CA TYR A 519 0.98 -3.66 -32.83
C TYR A 519 1.81 -2.44 -32.44
N THR A 520 1.96 -2.22 -31.14
CA THR A 520 2.62 -1.07 -30.54
C THR A 520 3.69 -1.55 -29.57
N LYS A 521 4.96 -1.21 -29.84
CA LYS A 521 6.09 -1.51 -28.96
C LYS A 521 6.66 -0.22 -28.35
N LEU A 522 6.52 -0.08 -27.03
CA LEU A 522 6.91 1.11 -26.28
C LEU A 522 8.09 0.80 -25.35
N ILE A 523 9.17 1.55 -25.53
CA ILE A 523 10.31 1.60 -24.59
C ILE A 523 10.21 2.77 -23.61
N ARG A 524 9.33 3.74 -23.90
CA ARG A 524 9.08 4.91 -23.06
C ARG A 524 8.54 4.46 -21.70
N ASP A 525 9.01 5.10 -20.64
CA ASP A 525 8.68 4.81 -19.24
C ASP A 525 9.14 3.45 -18.67
N THR A 526 9.81 2.60 -19.46
CA THR A 526 10.56 1.43 -18.98
C THR A 526 11.84 1.85 -18.24
N PHE A 527 12.33 1.00 -17.34
CA PHE A 527 13.60 1.23 -16.65
C PHE A 527 14.29 -0.10 -16.29
N GLN A 528 15.49 -0.29 -16.84
CA GLN A 528 16.27 -1.53 -16.68
C GLN A 528 17.16 -1.49 -15.42
N ARG A 529 17.20 -0.33 -14.74
CA ARG A 529 17.96 -0.10 -13.52
C ARG A 529 17.15 0.74 -12.54
N VAL A 530 16.97 0.25 -11.31
CA VAL A 530 16.13 0.91 -10.30
C VAL A 530 16.78 0.96 -8.92
N ARG A 531 16.45 2.02 -8.17
CA ARG A 531 16.83 2.17 -6.76
C ARG A 531 15.70 2.75 -5.92
N ILE A 532 15.55 2.26 -4.70
CA ILE A 532 14.58 2.73 -3.72
C ILE A 532 15.30 3.44 -2.58
N ILE A 533 14.87 4.66 -2.25
CA ILE A 533 15.37 5.46 -1.14
C ILE A 533 14.27 5.62 -0.09
N GLY A 534 14.46 4.96 1.05
CA GLY A 534 13.57 5.00 2.20
C GLY A 534 13.77 6.20 3.12
N LYS A 535 13.12 6.15 4.29
CA LYS A 535 13.30 7.07 5.41
C LYS A 535 14.58 6.74 6.16
N ALA A 536 15.43 7.75 6.39
CA ALA A 536 16.58 7.66 7.28
C ALA A 536 16.86 9.01 7.94
N GLU A 537 17.50 8.99 9.11
CA GLU A 537 17.75 10.18 9.93
C GLU A 537 19.26 10.45 10.09
N GLY A 538 19.68 11.71 9.94
CA GLY A 538 21.07 12.15 10.12
C GLY A 538 22.08 11.53 9.14
N ARG A 539 23.35 11.43 9.57
CA ARG A 539 24.49 10.95 8.74
C ARG A 539 24.38 9.48 8.24
N LYS A 540 23.31 8.75 8.56
CA LYS A 540 23.07 7.37 8.09
C LYS A 540 22.12 7.29 6.90
N GLN A 541 21.82 8.43 6.26
CA GLN A 541 20.88 8.54 5.16
C GLN A 541 21.21 7.63 3.97
N GLU A 542 22.50 7.32 3.77
CA GLU A 542 22.99 6.51 2.65
C GLU A 542 23.10 5.00 2.92
N THR A 543 22.75 4.50 4.12
CA THR A 543 23.05 3.09 4.49
C THR A 543 21.89 2.28 5.08
N THR A 544 20.88 2.91 5.68
CA THR A 544 19.92 2.16 6.53
C THR A 544 18.68 1.68 5.77
N ALA A 545 18.13 2.49 4.88
CA ALA A 545 16.85 2.24 4.19
C ALA A 545 16.94 2.45 2.67
N MET A 546 18.12 2.27 2.08
CA MET A 546 18.34 2.45 0.64
C MET A 546 18.70 1.12 -0.02
N SER A 547 18.03 0.80 -1.12
CA SER A 547 18.31 -0.42 -1.87
C SER A 547 19.69 -0.37 -2.52
N GLU A 548 20.22 -1.54 -2.83
CA GLU A 548 21.23 -1.67 -3.87
C GLU A 548 20.61 -1.31 -5.24
N TRP A 549 21.47 -1.02 -6.21
CA TRP A 549 21.02 -0.87 -7.58
C TRP A 549 20.60 -2.24 -8.11
N LYS A 550 19.31 -2.41 -8.41
CA LYS A 550 18.82 -3.60 -9.11
C LYS A 550 18.84 -3.33 -10.60
N ILE A 551 19.30 -4.32 -11.37
CA ILE A 551 19.58 -4.21 -12.81
C ILE A 551 19.11 -5.51 -13.48
N ASP A 552 18.34 -5.40 -14.56
CA ASP A 552 18.03 -6.54 -15.43
C ASP A 552 18.87 -6.44 -16.72
N THR A 553 19.93 -7.24 -16.80
CA THR A 553 20.85 -7.25 -17.95
C THR A 553 20.24 -7.78 -19.24
N ASN A 554 19.20 -8.62 -19.14
CA ASN A 554 18.52 -9.17 -20.31
C ASN A 554 17.65 -8.08 -20.95
N ALA A 555 16.95 -7.31 -20.13
CA ALA A 555 16.18 -6.16 -20.59
C ALA A 555 17.06 -5.07 -21.23
N ILE A 556 18.26 -4.79 -20.70
CA ILE A 556 19.23 -3.88 -21.32
C ILE A 556 19.57 -4.33 -22.75
N SER A 557 19.74 -5.64 -22.94
CA SER A 557 20.10 -6.22 -24.24
C SER A 557 18.95 -6.11 -25.27
N GLN A 558 17.69 -6.03 -24.83
CA GLN A 558 16.53 -5.82 -25.70
C GLN A 558 16.28 -4.34 -26.01
N VAL A 559 16.55 -3.43 -25.06
CA VAL A 559 16.32 -1.98 -25.22
C VAL A 559 17.51 -1.27 -25.87
N GLY A 560 18.71 -1.88 -25.84
CA GLY A 560 19.93 -1.33 -26.43
C GLY A 560 20.56 -0.16 -25.66
N THR A 561 19.93 0.27 -24.56
CA THR A 561 20.39 1.32 -23.66
C THR A 561 19.88 1.05 -22.23
N THR A 562 20.27 1.89 -21.28
CA THR A 562 19.92 1.74 -19.85
C THR A 562 19.15 2.96 -19.34
N TYR A 563 17.85 2.79 -19.09
CA TYR A 563 17.07 3.81 -18.38
C TYR A 563 17.09 3.55 -16.86
N GLU A 564 17.40 4.60 -16.09
CA GLU A 564 17.51 4.54 -14.63
C GLU A 564 16.35 5.25 -13.94
N LYS A 565 15.82 4.67 -12.86
CA LYS A 565 14.76 5.30 -12.05
C LYS A 565 15.04 5.19 -10.56
N ILE A 566 14.92 6.32 -9.85
CA ILE A 566 15.07 6.38 -8.39
C ILE A 566 13.72 6.75 -7.80
N PHE A 567 13.17 5.88 -6.93
CA PHE A 567 11.94 6.14 -6.21
C PHE A 567 12.23 6.47 -4.74
N SER A 568 11.63 7.54 -4.21
CA SER A 568 11.63 7.80 -2.77
C SER A 568 10.35 7.26 -2.13
N ARG A 569 10.47 6.34 -1.17
CA ARG A 569 9.34 5.79 -0.41
C ARG A 569 9.54 6.05 1.08
N ARG A 570 8.95 7.13 1.60
CA ARG A 570 9.05 7.56 3.02
C ARG A 570 8.55 6.52 4.06
N SER A 571 7.86 5.47 3.62
CA SER A 571 7.38 4.36 4.46
C SER A 571 8.36 3.19 4.58
N VAL A 572 9.45 3.17 3.80
CA VAL A 572 10.47 2.11 3.83
C VAL A 572 11.56 2.53 4.82
N ASP A 573 11.89 1.68 5.78
CA ASP A 573 12.83 1.95 6.88
C ASP A 573 14.02 0.98 6.93
N SER A 574 14.01 -0.05 6.07
CA SER A 574 14.98 -1.13 6.03
C SER A 574 15.48 -1.39 4.60
N LYS A 575 16.77 -1.71 4.47
CA LYS A 575 17.43 -2.03 3.20
C LYS A 575 16.77 -3.22 2.49
N ASP A 576 16.35 -4.25 3.22
CA ASP A 576 15.78 -5.45 2.62
C ASP A 576 14.41 -5.17 1.99
N ALA A 577 13.54 -4.43 2.68
CA ALA A 577 12.27 -3.96 2.10
C ALA A 577 12.50 -3.04 0.88
N ALA A 578 13.54 -2.19 0.92
CA ALA A 578 13.93 -1.36 -0.23
C ALA A 578 14.41 -2.21 -1.42
N ASN A 579 15.19 -3.27 -1.18
CA ASN A 579 15.64 -4.22 -2.19
C ASN A 579 14.45 -4.98 -2.82
N THR A 580 13.54 -5.51 -2.01
CA THR A 580 12.37 -6.24 -2.49
C THR A 580 11.47 -5.36 -3.37
N ILE A 581 11.21 -4.10 -2.96
CA ILE A 581 10.44 -3.15 -3.79
C ILE A 581 11.18 -2.79 -5.07
N ALA A 582 12.52 -2.73 -5.04
CA ALA A 582 13.33 -2.53 -6.24
C ALA A 582 13.18 -3.71 -7.23
N ASP A 583 13.22 -4.94 -6.73
CA ASP A 583 13.06 -6.15 -7.56
C ASP A 583 11.64 -6.24 -8.17
N VAL A 584 10.58 -5.91 -7.42
CA VAL A 584 9.21 -5.82 -7.93
C VAL A 584 9.11 -4.80 -9.08
N LEU A 585 9.49 -3.55 -8.81
CA LEU A 585 9.38 -2.48 -9.82
C LEU A 585 10.23 -2.75 -11.06
N LEU A 586 11.39 -3.39 -10.90
CA LEU A 586 12.21 -3.85 -12.02
C LEU A 586 11.49 -4.95 -12.81
N LYS A 587 10.92 -5.95 -12.13
CA LYS A 587 10.23 -7.08 -12.78
C LYS A 587 9.03 -6.63 -13.61
N GLU A 588 8.31 -5.61 -13.15
CA GLU A 588 7.16 -5.00 -13.84
C GLU A 588 7.51 -4.07 -15.01
N ASN A 589 8.68 -3.42 -14.99
CA ASN A 589 8.97 -2.28 -15.88
C ASN A 589 10.31 -2.36 -16.64
N ALA A 590 11.10 -3.42 -16.49
CA ALA A 590 12.38 -3.53 -17.18
C ALA A 590 12.23 -3.77 -18.69
N TYR A 591 11.26 -4.60 -19.09
CA TYR A 591 11.09 -5.05 -20.48
C TYR A 591 10.27 -4.04 -21.30
N PRO A 592 10.46 -3.99 -22.63
CA PRO A 592 9.58 -3.23 -23.53
C PRO A 592 8.11 -3.60 -23.29
N ILE A 593 7.25 -2.58 -23.28
CA ILE A 593 5.80 -2.78 -23.28
C ILE A 593 5.41 -3.14 -24.71
N GLU A 594 4.97 -4.37 -24.92
CA GLU A 594 4.42 -4.83 -26.19
C GLU A 594 2.91 -4.91 -26.04
N GLU A 595 2.18 -4.18 -26.88
CA GLU A 595 0.73 -4.15 -26.92
C GLU A 595 0.24 -4.54 -28.30
N ILE A 596 -0.73 -5.46 -28.34
CA ILE A 596 -1.42 -5.90 -29.56
C ILE A 596 -2.90 -5.63 -29.33
N THR A 597 -3.47 -4.69 -30.09
CA THR A 597 -4.92 -4.43 -30.08
C THR A 597 -5.50 -4.84 -31.42
N PHE A 598 -6.50 -5.73 -31.41
CA PHE A 598 -7.17 -6.20 -32.63
C PHE A 598 -8.69 -6.24 -32.47
N THR A 599 -9.40 -6.00 -33.56
CA THR A 599 -10.85 -6.21 -33.67
C THR A 599 -11.10 -7.55 -34.34
N LEU A 600 -11.99 -8.36 -33.76
CA LEU A 600 -12.38 -9.66 -34.27
C LEU A 600 -13.42 -9.51 -35.38
N GLY A 601 -13.10 -9.99 -36.59
CA GLY A 601 -14.07 -10.17 -37.67
C GLY A 601 -14.86 -11.48 -37.54
N TYR A 602 -14.32 -12.44 -36.77
CA TYR A 602 -14.98 -13.68 -36.38
C TYR A 602 -14.35 -14.22 -35.09
N ASP A 603 -15.17 -14.56 -34.10
CA ASP A 603 -14.74 -15.17 -32.84
C ASP A 603 -15.09 -16.66 -32.81
N GLU A 604 -14.11 -17.54 -33.06
CA GLU A 604 -14.27 -19.00 -32.88
C GLU A 604 -14.11 -19.46 -31.42
N PHE A 605 -13.69 -18.56 -30.53
CA PHE A 605 -13.33 -18.84 -29.14
C PHE A 605 -14.30 -18.21 -28.13
N GLU A 606 -15.50 -17.78 -28.56
CA GLU A 606 -16.48 -17.10 -27.70
C GLU A 606 -16.72 -17.88 -26.40
N GLY A 607 -16.56 -17.21 -25.25
CA GLY A 607 -16.70 -17.79 -23.91
C GLY A 607 -15.56 -18.73 -23.47
N GLN A 608 -14.55 -18.98 -24.31
CA GLN A 608 -13.39 -19.82 -23.97
C GLN A 608 -12.24 -19.03 -23.34
N TYR A 609 -12.23 -17.69 -23.45
CA TYR A 609 -11.22 -16.79 -22.89
C TYR A 609 -11.84 -15.68 -22.01
N ASP A 610 -11.08 -15.16 -21.04
CA ASP A 610 -11.43 -14.00 -20.20
C ASP A 610 -10.17 -13.13 -19.96
N VAL A 611 -10.36 -11.90 -19.51
CA VAL A 611 -9.29 -10.99 -19.08
C VAL A 611 -8.37 -11.69 -18.07
N GLY A 612 -7.07 -11.64 -18.30
CA GLY A 612 -6.05 -12.27 -17.47
C GLY A 612 -5.58 -13.64 -17.96
N ASP A 613 -6.30 -14.31 -18.87
CA ASP A 613 -5.79 -15.53 -19.53
C ASP A 613 -4.64 -15.21 -20.50
N ASP A 614 -3.73 -16.18 -20.69
CA ASP A 614 -2.73 -16.13 -21.77
C ASP A 614 -3.28 -16.80 -23.03
N VAL A 615 -3.13 -16.14 -24.18
CA VAL A 615 -3.57 -16.62 -25.49
C VAL A 615 -2.44 -16.51 -26.51
N LYS A 616 -2.50 -17.28 -27.59
CA LYS A 616 -1.48 -17.21 -28.65
C LYS A 616 -1.93 -16.27 -29.76
N VAL A 617 -1.00 -15.47 -30.28
CA VAL A 617 -1.20 -14.63 -31.48
C VAL A 617 -0.17 -14.98 -32.55
N ILE A 618 -0.65 -15.14 -33.77
CA ILE A 618 0.16 -15.43 -34.96
C ILE A 618 -0.19 -14.46 -36.09
N ASP A 619 0.76 -13.59 -36.44
CA ASP A 619 0.76 -12.73 -37.62
C ASP A 619 2.14 -12.80 -38.28
N GLU A 620 2.25 -13.57 -39.37
CA GLU A 620 3.52 -13.78 -40.07
C GLU A 620 4.05 -12.53 -40.80
N GLU A 621 3.17 -11.56 -41.11
CA GLU A 621 3.52 -10.35 -41.85
C GLU A 621 4.08 -9.25 -40.93
N MET A 622 3.54 -9.15 -39.71
CA MET A 622 4.09 -8.30 -38.63
C MET A 622 5.19 -9.01 -37.83
N GLY A 623 5.44 -10.30 -38.07
CA GLY A 623 6.46 -11.10 -37.36
C GLY A 623 6.07 -11.48 -35.92
N ILE A 624 4.77 -11.50 -35.61
CA ILE A 624 4.23 -11.83 -34.29
C ILE A 624 3.97 -13.34 -34.23
N ASN A 625 4.62 -14.05 -33.31
CA ASN A 625 4.33 -15.46 -33.02
C ASN A 625 4.68 -15.72 -31.55
N GLY A 626 3.72 -15.46 -30.67
CA GLY A 626 3.96 -15.42 -29.24
C GLY A 626 2.71 -15.69 -28.41
N THR A 627 2.94 -15.91 -27.11
CA THR A 627 1.91 -16.00 -26.10
C THR A 627 1.82 -14.66 -25.37
N TYR A 628 0.62 -14.09 -25.30
CA TYR A 628 0.36 -12.77 -24.75
C TYR A 628 -0.86 -12.82 -23.84
N ARG A 629 -0.87 -11.97 -22.81
CA ARG A 629 -1.95 -11.96 -21.81
C ARG A 629 -3.07 -11.02 -22.24
N ILE A 630 -4.33 -11.42 -22.07
CA ILE A 630 -5.48 -10.55 -22.29
C ILE A 630 -5.55 -9.52 -21.16
N HIS A 631 -5.48 -8.23 -21.50
CA HIS A 631 -5.63 -7.13 -20.55
C HIS A 631 -6.99 -6.46 -20.63
N ARG A 632 -7.54 -6.28 -21.84
CA ARG A 632 -8.85 -5.65 -22.05
C ARG A 632 -9.64 -6.41 -23.12
N ILE A 633 -10.93 -6.53 -22.89
CA ILE A 633 -11.92 -6.98 -23.88
C ILE A 633 -13.00 -5.90 -23.90
N GLU A 634 -13.22 -5.32 -25.06
CA GLU A 634 -14.24 -4.30 -25.30
C GLU A 634 -15.24 -4.86 -26.31
N LYS A 635 -16.53 -4.88 -25.94
CA LYS A 635 -17.64 -5.29 -26.79
C LYS A 635 -18.52 -4.09 -27.03
N GLU A 636 -18.49 -3.55 -28.24
CA GLU A 636 -19.34 -2.46 -28.70
C GLU A 636 -20.49 -3.04 -29.54
N VAL A 637 -21.71 -2.55 -29.33
CA VAL A 637 -22.91 -3.00 -30.05
C VAL A 637 -23.59 -1.78 -30.65
N ARG A 638 -23.65 -1.71 -31.98
CA ARG A 638 -24.24 -0.61 -32.77
C ARG A 638 -25.39 -1.14 -33.62
N GLY A 639 -26.58 -1.20 -33.03
CA GLY A 639 -27.76 -1.77 -33.70
C GLY A 639 -27.68 -3.29 -33.76
N GLU A 640 -27.57 -3.85 -34.96
CA GLU A 640 -27.34 -5.31 -35.17
C GLU A 640 -25.84 -5.65 -35.30
N GLU A 641 -24.95 -4.66 -35.43
CA GLU A 641 -23.50 -4.87 -35.52
C GLU A 641 -22.88 -5.00 -34.13
N GLU A 642 -22.09 -6.05 -33.92
CA GLU A 642 -21.29 -6.28 -32.72
C GLU A 642 -19.81 -6.29 -33.09
N THR A 643 -19.01 -5.46 -32.45
CA THR A 643 -17.55 -5.43 -32.60
C THR A 643 -16.89 -5.81 -31.27
N ILE A 644 -15.99 -6.79 -31.32
CA ILE A 644 -15.18 -7.21 -30.18
C ILE A 644 -13.74 -6.78 -30.44
N THR A 645 -13.21 -5.90 -29.59
CA THR A 645 -11.82 -5.46 -29.60
C THR A 645 -11.11 -6.07 -28.39
N ILE A 646 -9.97 -6.73 -28.64
CA ILE A 646 -9.13 -7.33 -27.61
C ILE A 646 -7.80 -6.58 -27.58
N THR A 647 -7.39 -6.15 -26.39
CA THR A 647 -6.04 -5.62 -26.12
C THR A 647 -5.27 -6.64 -25.30
N LEU A 648 -4.21 -7.18 -25.92
CA LEU A 648 -3.18 -7.96 -25.26
C LEU A 648 -1.99 -7.05 -24.94
N SER A 649 -1.32 -7.29 -23.82
CA SER A 649 -0.16 -6.51 -23.40
C SER A 649 0.79 -7.37 -22.57
N THR A 650 2.05 -6.94 -22.45
CA THR A 650 3.01 -7.49 -21.46
C THR A 650 2.91 -6.83 -20.08
N ARG A 651 2.14 -5.74 -19.95
CA ARG A 651 1.96 -4.96 -18.71
C ARG A 651 0.50 -4.51 -18.53
N TRP A 652 0.00 -4.57 -17.30
CA TRP A 652 -1.21 -3.83 -16.89
C TRP A 652 -0.92 -2.33 -17.01
N LYS A 653 -1.54 -1.67 -17.99
CA LYS A 653 -1.67 -0.21 -17.99
C LYS A 653 -2.60 0.17 -16.84
N ASP A 654 -2.12 0.98 -15.91
CA ASP A 654 -3.02 1.63 -14.95
C ASP A 654 -3.82 2.72 -15.69
N ILE A 655 -4.93 3.15 -15.11
CA ILE A 655 -5.69 4.33 -15.56
C ILE A 655 -4.75 5.52 -15.78
N ALA A 656 -3.68 5.68 -14.98
CA ALA A 656 -2.67 6.72 -15.20
C ALA A 656 -1.90 6.60 -16.53
N ASP A 657 -1.60 5.38 -16.99
CA ASP A 657 -0.96 5.08 -18.26
C ASP A 657 -1.96 5.23 -19.43
N GLU A 658 -3.20 4.77 -19.27
CA GLU A 658 -4.28 5.02 -20.24
C GLU A 658 -4.52 6.52 -20.41
N TRP A 659 -4.59 7.29 -19.31
CA TRP A 659 -4.62 8.76 -19.39
C TRP A 659 -3.34 9.32 -20.01
N ALA A 660 -2.16 8.69 -19.88
CA ALA A 660 -0.94 9.17 -20.52
C ALA A 660 -0.99 9.01 -22.04
N GLU A 661 -1.57 7.91 -22.54
CA GLU A 661 -1.83 7.72 -23.97
C GLU A 661 -3.01 8.53 -24.50
N ILE A 662 -4.12 8.62 -23.78
CA ILE A 662 -5.20 9.56 -24.10
C ILE A 662 -4.67 11.01 -24.10
N ARG A 663 -3.73 11.36 -23.23
CA ARG A 663 -3.02 12.67 -23.27
C ARG A 663 -2.01 12.77 -24.40
N ARG A 664 -1.47 11.67 -24.94
CA ARG A 664 -0.68 11.65 -26.17
C ARG A 664 -1.59 11.91 -27.37
N GLU A 665 -2.66 11.14 -27.51
CA GLU A 665 -3.63 11.22 -28.59
C GLU A 665 -4.37 12.56 -28.60
N LEU A 666 -4.80 13.09 -27.44
CA LEU A 666 -5.37 14.44 -27.34
C LEU A 666 -4.34 15.57 -27.57
N ARG A 667 -3.04 15.30 -27.40
CA ARG A 667 -1.95 16.25 -27.73
C ARG A 667 -1.59 16.21 -29.21
N GLU A 668 -1.65 15.03 -29.82
CA GLU A 668 -1.43 14.81 -31.26
C GLU A 668 -2.65 15.31 -32.07
N ALA A 669 -3.87 15.11 -31.56
CA ALA A 669 -5.13 15.65 -32.09
C ALA A 669 -5.47 17.08 -31.61
N GLN A 670 -4.57 17.73 -30.86
CA GLN A 670 -4.69 19.12 -30.36
C GLN A 670 -5.94 19.48 -29.52
N LEU A 671 -6.70 18.49 -29.02
CA LEU A 671 -7.99 18.67 -28.34
C LEU A 671 -7.92 18.99 -26.83
N ALA A 672 -6.74 18.91 -26.19
CA ALA A 672 -6.60 19.14 -24.73
C ALA A 672 -5.65 20.30 -24.37
N GLY A 673 -6.21 21.51 -24.37
CA GLY A 673 -5.56 22.73 -23.87
C GLY A 673 -5.76 22.99 -22.37
N THR A 674 -5.35 22.07 -21.49
CA THR A 674 -5.24 22.32 -20.03
C THR A 674 -4.01 21.62 -19.45
N THR A 675 -3.06 22.39 -18.93
CA THR A 675 -1.75 21.88 -18.46
C THR A 675 -1.68 21.78 -16.94
N ILE A 676 -1.38 20.58 -16.43
CA ILE A 676 -0.50 20.15 -15.31
C ILE A 676 -0.45 20.98 -13.98
N ALA A 677 -0.54 22.32 -14.01
CA ALA A 677 -0.52 23.19 -12.85
C ALA A 677 -1.72 22.97 -11.90
N ASP A 678 -2.91 22.69 -12.43
CA ASP A 678 -4.14 22.51 -11.64
C ASP A 678 -4.07 21.36 -10.61
N TRP A 679 -3.19 20.37 -10.81
CA TRP A 679 -3.20 19.13 -10.03
C TRP A 679 -2.08 19.03 -8.96
N ILE A 680 -1.17 20.02 -8.90
CA ILE A 680 -0.04 20.01 -7.94
C ILE A 680 -0.24 21.02 -6.80
N GLY A 681 -1.14 22.01 -6.96
CA GLY A 681 -1.40 23.06 -5.98
C GLY A 681 -2.21 22.64 -4.74
N GLU A 682 -3.03 21.58 -4.80
CA GLU A 682 -3.94 21.21 -3.70
C GLU A 682 -3.22 20.55 -2.49
N GLY A 683 -1.92 20.26 -2.61
CA GLY A 683 -1.17 19.48 -1.62
C GLY A 683 -0.67 20.25 -0.38
N SER A 684 -0.68 21.59 -0.35
CA SER A 684 -0.10 22.33 0.79
C SER A 684 -0.73 23.69 1.11
N GLN A 685 -1.50 23.67 2.21
CA GLN A 685 -1.81 24.79 3.11
C GLN A 685 -2.76 25.89 2.60
N GLN A 686 -3.75 26.20 3.44
CA GLN A 686 -4.77 27.23 3.21
C GLN A 686 -4.20 28.64 3.36
N SER A 687 -4.55 29.54 2.44
CA SER A 687 -5.01 30.92 2.71
C SER A 687 -5.53 31.54 1.41
N LYS A 688 -6.66 32.27 1.48
CA LYS A 688 -7.24 32.92 0.30
C LYS A 688 -6.40 34.10 -0.15
N LEU A 689 -6.20 34.24 -1.46
CA LEU A 689 -5.94 35.50 -2.13
C LEU A 689 -7.17 35.85 -3.01
N ASP A 690 -7.47 37.14 -3.14
CA ASP A 690 -8.69 37.62 -3.78
C ASP A 690 -8.62 37.47 -5.31
N ALA A 691 -9.67 36.91 -5.91
CA ALA A 691 -9.72 36.61 -7.34
C ALA A 691 -9.89 37.86 -8.23
N ASN A 692 -9.96 39.07 -7.64
CA ASN A 692 -10.15 40.33 -8.36
C ASN A 692 -8.86 41.13 -8.59
N GLU A 693 -7.69 40.68 -8.11
CA GLU A 693 -6.40 41.40 -8.26
C GLU A 693 -5.36 40.66 -9.10
N ILE A 694 -5.71 39.57 -9.79
CA ILE A 694 -4.79 38.83 -10.68
C ILE A 694 -5.24 38.96 -12.13
N THR A 695 -5.00 40.14 -12.68
CA THR A 695 -4.80 40.34 -14.12
C THR A 695 -3.37 39.90 -14.47
N ASP A 696 -3.23 39.24 -15.62
CA ASP A 696 -1.98 38.84 -16.29
C ASP A 696 -1.27 37.51 -15.87
N MET A 697 -1.59 36.44 -16.61
CA MET A 697 -0.67 35.76 -17.55
C MET A 697 0.46 34.79 -17.04
N TRP A 698 0.64 33.68 -17.80
CA TRP A 698 1.83 32.78 -17.92
C TRP A 698 2.01 31.45 -17.14
N SER A 699 2.77 30.56 -17.79
CA SER A 699 3.06 29.15 -17.49
C SER A 699 4.29 28.89 -16.60
N ILE A 700 4.30 27.79 -15.83
CA ILE A 700 5.54 27.18 -15.29
C ILE A 700 5.51 25.64 -15.39
N THR A 701 6.60 25.06 -15.89
CA THR A 701 6.97 23.63 -15.76
C THR A 701 8.06 23.50 -14.69
N ALA A 702 8.31 22.29 -14.15
CA ALA A 702 9.20 22.05 -13.01
C ALA A 702 10.54 22.83 -13.03
N LYS A 703 10.82 23.53 -11.92
CA LYS A 703 12.01 24.36 -11.64
C LYS A 703 12.25 25.54 -12.61
N ASN A 704 11.63 26.68 -12.30
CA ASN A 704 12.31 27.98 -12.48
C ASN A 704 13.23 28.23 -11.27
N ASP A 705 14.37 27.53 -11.22
CA ASP A 705 15.59 28.27 -10.94
C ASP A 705 15.81 29.15 -12.18
N GLU A 706 16.17 30.43 -12.03
CA GLU A 706 16.56 31.24 -13.19
C GLU A 706 17.81 30.62 -13.83
N LYS A 707 17.64 29.81 -14.89
CA LYS A 707 18.70 29.62 -15.88
C LYS A 707 18.92 31.00 -16.51
N LEU A 708 19.88 31.74 -15.95
CA LEU A 708 20.51 32.86 -16.64
C LEU A 708 20.90 32.37 -18.05
N ALA A 709 20.66 33.20 -19.06
CA ALA A 709 21.16 32.90 -20.40
C ALA A 709 22.67 32.61 -20.31
N PRO A 710 23.19 31.58 -21.02
CA PRO A 710 24.61 31.26 -21.01
C PRO A 710 25.43 32.52 -21.30
N LYS A 711 26.36 32.85 -20.40
CA LYS A 711 27.05 34.15 -20.38
C LYS A 711 28.14 34.29 -21.46
N ASP A 712 28.48 33.22 -22.14
CA ASP A 712 29.68 33.13 -22.96
C ASP A 712 29.43 32.27 -24.20
N GLU A 713 29.86 32.80 -25.35
CA GLU A 713 29.88 32.14 -26.66
C GLU A 713 30.86 30.97 -26.76
N ASN A 714 31.69 30.77 -25.74
CA ASN A 714 32.65 29.66 -25.61
C ASN A 714 32.10 28.44 -24.82
N ASP A 715 30.82 28.42 -24.44
CA ASP A 715 30.20 27.26 -23.79
C ASP A 715 30.01 26.11 -24.81
N PRO A 716 30.61 24.92 -24.59
CA PRO A 716 30.60 23.82 -25.55
C PRO A 716 29.23 23.12 -25.71
N SER A 717 28.19 23.56 -24.99
CA SER A 717 26.81 23.13 -25.22
C SER A 717 26.16 23.77 -26.45
N TRP A 718 26.74 24.85 -27.00
CA TRP A 718 26.25 25.47 -28.23
C TRP A 718 26.81 24.80 -29.48
N SER A 719 25.93 24.59 -30.46
CA SER A 719 26.24 24.16 -31.82
C SER A 719 25.99 25.31 -32.80
N GLU A 720 26.92 25.55 -33.71
CA GLU A 720 26.73 26.45 -34.85
C GLU A 720 25.83 25.73 -35.87
N GLN A 721 24.59 26.17 -36.03
CA GLN A 721 23.64 25.60 -36.99
C GLN A 721 23.85 26.19 -38.38
N PHE A 722 24.08 27.50 -38.44
CA PHE A 722 24.29 28.20 -39.69
C PHE A 722 25.13 29.46 -39.48
N LYS A 723 26.03 29.72 -40.42
CA LYS A 723 26.89 30.91 -40.43
C LYS A 723 27.13 31.35 -41.86
N GLU A 724 26.64 32.54 -42.19
CA GLU A 724 26.83 33.12 -43.50
C GLU A 724 27.23 34.59 -43.38
N THR A 725 28.36 34.89 -44.01
CA THR A 725 28.92 36.25 -44.13
C THR A 725 28.83 37.06 -42.83
N GLY A 726 29.15 36.44 -41.69
CA GLY A 726 29.21 37.12 -40.39
C GLY A 726 27.94 37.09 -39.53
N ASN A 727 26.78 36.72 -40.07
CA ASN A 727 25.64 36.37 -39.23
C ASN A 727 25.81 34.94 -38.69
N GLU A 728 25.41 34.73 -37.44
CA GLU A 728 25.55 33.44 -36.74
C GLU A 728 24.22 33.02 -36.10
N LEU A 729 23.79 31.80 -36.41
CA LEU A 729 22.71 31.09 -35.72
C LEU A 729 23.33 29.98 -34.86
N LEU A 730 23.36 30.20 -33.56
CA LEU A 730 23.81 29.23 -32.57
C LEU A 730 22.58 28.60 -31.91
N CYS A 731 22.57 27.27 -31.73
CA CYS A 731 21.53 26.59 -30.96
C CYS A 731 22.09 25.56 -29.98
N ASN A 732 21.31 25.24 -28.97
CA ASN A 732 21.45 24.05 -28.13
C ASN A 732 20.04 23.45 -27.90
N ASP A 733 19.91 22.44 -27.02
CA ASP A 733 18.64 21.73 -26.77
C ASP A 733 17.47 22.64 -26.31
N ASP A 734 17.76 23.79 -25.70
CA ASP A 734 16.77 24.66 -25.01
C ASP A 734 16.65 26.07 -25.66
N TRP A 735 17.64 26.52 -26.45
CA TRP A 735 17.84 27.94 -26.83
C TRP A 735 18.36 28.15 -28.27
N PHE A 736 17.99 29.27 -28.88
CA PHE A 736 18.66 29.84 -30.07
C PHE A 736 19.19 31.25 -29.75
N VAL A 737 20.42 31.53 -30.18
CA VAL A 737 21.03 32.87 -30.17
C VAL A 737 21.29 33.26 -31.62
N VAL A 738 20.85 34.46 -31.99
CA VAL A 738 21.04 34.97 -33.34
C VAL A 738 21.79 36.28 -33.27
N LYS A 739 22.98 36.31 -33.90
CA LYS A 739 23.87 37.48 -33.97
C LYS A 739 23.88 38.00 -35.41
N GLY A 740 23.59 39.29 -35.58
CA GLY A 740 23.69 39.97 -36.87
C GLY A 740 24.86 40.96 -36.92
N HIS A 741 25.55 41.08 -38.05
CA HIS A 741 26.34 42.27 -38.36
C HIS A 741 26.39 42.60 -39.85
N LYS A 742 26.74 43.86 -40.13
CA LYS A 742 26.95 44.35 -41.48
C LYS A 742 28.38 44.08 -41.94
N VAL A 743 28.50 43.48 -43.12
CA VAL A 743 29.76 43.15 -43.79
C VAL A 743 30.23 44.36 -44.60
N ALA A 744 31.53 44.62 -44.56
CA ALA A 744 32.14 45.68 -45.35
C ALA A 744 31.87 45.47 -46.86
N GLY A 745 31.19 46.44 -47.48
CA GLY A 745 30.94 46.48 -48.93
C GLY A 745 29.59 45.93 -49.41
N TYR A 746 28.76 45.34 -48.53
CA TYR A 746 27.43 44.81 -48.89
C TYR A 746 26.29 45.75 -48.47
N GLN A 747 25.20 45.77 -49.27
CA GLN A 747 24.08 46.69 -49.10
C GLN A 747 23.03 46.14 -48.11
N ARG A 748 23.24 46.48 -46.82
CA ARG A 748 22.25 46.52 -45.71
C ARG A 748 21.65 45.21 -45.16
N GLU A 749 21.25 44.24 -45.98
CA GLU A 749 20.47 43.07 -45.52
C GLU A 749 21.27 41.75 -45.53
N TYR A 750 21.16 40.99 -44.44
CA TYR A 750 21.80 39.67 -44.26
C TYR A 750 20.86 38.70 -43.53
N HIS A 751 20.96 37.41 -43.83
CA HIS A 751 19.98 36.41 -43.39
C HIS A 751 20.61 35.11 -42.87
N VAL A 752 19.86 34.39 -42.04
CA VAL A 752 20.15 33.03 -41.54
C VAL A 752 18.84 32.25 -41.45
N TRP A 753 18.87 30.94 -41.70
CA TRP A 753 17.66 30.12 -41.74
C TRP A 753 17.90 28.68 -41.29
N ILE A 754 16.82 27.99 -40.94
CA ILE A 754 16.80 26.54 -40.70
C ILE A 754 16.41 25.84 -42.01
N ASN A 755 17.25 24.92 -42.49
CA ASN A 755 17.18 24.39 -43.85
C ASN A 755 16.57 22.97 -43.94
N GLU A 756 15.45 22.74 -43.27
CA GLU A 756 14.72 21.46 -43.26
C GLU A 756 13.20 21.70 -43.22
N PRO A 757 12.40 20.74 -43.74
CA PRO A 757 11.79 20.84 -45.06
C PRO A 757 11.02 22.16 -45.32
N THR A 758 10.96 22.58 -46.59
CA THR A 758 10.21 23.79 -47.00
C THR A 758 8.69 23.61 -46.89
N ILE A 759 8.00 24.66 -46.44
CA ILE A 759 6.59 24.60 -46.02
C ILE A 759 5.73 25.55 -46.90
N PRO A 760 4.64 25.07 -47.52
CA PRO A 760 3.73 25.91 -48.29
C PRO A 760 2.67 26.58 -47.40
N PHE A 761 2.04 27.68 -47.87
CA PHE A 761 0.98 28.36 -47.10
C PHE A 761 -0.27 27.49 -46.91
N ASN A 762 -0.57 26.62 -47.87
CA ASN A 762 -1.74 25.74 -47.84
C ASN A 762 -1.62 24.58 -46.82
N ALA A 763 -0.45 24.37 -46.22
CA ALA A 763 -0.23 23.40 -45.15
C ALA A 763 -0.63 23.91 -43.74
N ASN A 764 -1.38 25.02 -43.63
CA ASN A 764 -1.68 25.69 -42.35
C ASN A 764 -0.43 25.86 -41.45
N PRO A 765 0.64 26.52 -41.94
CA PRO A 765 1.84 26.73 -41.16
C PRO A 765 1.59 27.62 -39.94
N LYS A 766 2.13 27.20 -38.81
CA LYS A 766 2.08 27.90 -37.53
C LYS A 766 3.47 27.92 -36.93
N PHE A 767 3.88 29.05 -36.37
CA PHE A 767 5.06 29.08 -35.50
C PHE A 767 4.81 29.84 -34.20
N VAL A 768 5.48 29.39 -33.15
CA VAL A 768 5.49 29.97 -31.82
C VAL A 768 6.93 30.15 -31.38
N MET A 769 7.25 31.29 -30.78
CA MET A 769 8.54 31.54 -30.15
C MET A 769 8.39 32.46 -28.95
N GLU A 770 9.21 32.26 -27.92
CA GLU A 770 9.51 33.30 -26.93
C GLU A 770 10.75 34.06 -27.42
N ILE A 771 10.76 35.39 -27.35
CA ILE A 771 11.91 36.24 -27.69
C ILE A 771 12.35 37.09 -26.50
N LYS A 772 13.62 37.49 -26.50
CA LYS A 772 14.15 38.50 -25.57
C LYS A 772 15.22 39.33 -26.30
N ILE A 773 15.11 40.65 -26.21
CA ILE A 773 16.16 41.57 -26.64
C ILE A 773 17.15 41.73 -25.47
N PRO A 774 18.46 41.43 -25.62
CA PRO A 774 19.44 41.65 -24.57
C PRO A 774 19.62 43.14 -24.25
N ASN A 775 19.94 43.47 -23.00
CA ASN A 775 20.31 44.85 -22.64
C ASN A 775 21.76 45.15 -22.99
N GLN A 776 22.12 46.44 -22.99
CA GLN A 776 23.53 46.86 -23.03
C GLN A 776 24.35 46.19 -21.92
N GLY A 777 25.40 45.45 -22.33
CA GLY A 777 26.40 44.87 -21.42
C GLY A 777 26.09 43.47 -20.87
N SER A 778 25.13 42.73 -21.45
CA SER A 778 24.91 41.31 -21.11
C SER A 778 25.98 40.35 -21.68
N ASP A 779 26.76 40.82 -22.64
CA ASP A 779 27.85 40.13 -23.33
C ASP A 779 29.17 40.83 -22.95
N THR A 780 30.19 40.07 -22.52
CA THR A 780 31.47 40.63 -22.06
C THR A 780 32.43 41.02 -23.17
N ASN A 781 32.16 40.62 -24.43
CA ASN A 781 33.09 40.79 -25.54
C ASN A 781 32.69 41.94 -26.48
N ASN A 782 31.39 42.18 -26.71
CA ASN A 782 30.89 43.30 -27.53
C ASN A 782 29.56 43.84 -26.98
N ALA A 783 29.26 45.14 -27.18
CA ALA A 783 27.94 45.66 -26.81
C ALA A 783 26.87 45.31 -27.85
N THR A 784 25.65 45.11 -27.36
CA THR A 784 24.46 44.60 -28.06
C THR A 784 23.58 45.70 -28.66
N THR A 785 24.13 46.89 -28.92
CA THR A 785 23.34 48.09 -29.25
C THR A 785 22.84 48.06 -30.69
N TRP A 786 21.52 47.94 -30.82
CA TRP A 786 20.78 48.38 -32.01
C TRP A 786 20.79 49.92 -32.07
N ASN A 787 20.84 50.49 -33.28
CA ASN A 787 20.62 51.91 -33.59
C ASN A 787 19.18 52.19 -34.04
N ASP A 788 18.75 53.45 -34.03
CA ASP A 788 17.44 53.85 -34.56
C ASP A 788 17.33 53.50 -36.06
N GLY A 789 16.29 52.74 -36.42
CA GLY A 789 16.11 52.17 -37.77
C GLY A 789 16.85 50.85 -38.03
N ASP A 790 17.57 50.28 -37.06
CA ASP A 790 17.97 48.87 -37.11
C ASP A 790 16.74 47.98 -36.91
N PHE A 791 16.70 46.85 -37.64
CA PHE A 791 15.58 45.93 -37.55
C PHE A 791 15.94 44.46 -37.74
N VAL A 792 15.07 43.60 -37.24
CA VAL A 792 15.15 42.13 -37.35
C VAL A 792 13.81 41.56 -37.78
N TYR A 793 13.81 40.77 -38.84
CA TYR A 793 12.69 39.95 -39.25
C TYR A 793 12.78 38.55 -38.64
N LEU A 794 11.65 38.02 -38.15
CA LEU A 794 11.49 36.67 -37.61
C LEU A 794 10.31 36.01 -38.32
N ARG A 795 10.57 35.25 -39.39
CA ARG A 795 9.51 34.81 -40.33
C ARG A 795 9.61 33.34 -40.71
N MET A 796 8.49 32.80 -41.18
CA MET A 796 8.50 31.74 -42.19
C MET A 796 8.54 32.44 -43.55
N PHE A 797 9.61 32.27 -44.32
CA PHE A 797 9.83 33.04 -45.57
C PHE A 797 10.60 32.19 -46.58
N ASN A 798 10.39 32.45 -47.87
CA ASN A 798 10.98 31.68 -48.98
C ASN A 798 12.36 32.20 -49.46
N GLY A 799 12.78 33.37 -48.97
CA GLY A 799 14.02 34.03 -49.36
C GLY A 799 13.88 35.06 -50.50
N SER A 800 12.70 35.19 -51.12
CA SER A 800 12.45 36.15 -52.21
C SER A 800 11.30 37.11 -51.93
N ASP A 801 10.08 36.60 -51.76
CA ASP A 801 8.84 37.38 -51.92
C ASP A 801 7.62 36.80 -51.18
N LYS A 802 7.69 35.58 -50.62
CA LYS A 802 6.56 34.92 -49.94
C LYS A 802 6.90 34.57 -48.51
N GLY A 803 6.02 34.94 -47.58
CA GLY A 803 6.09 34.50 -46.19
C GLY A 803 5.36 35.39 -45.20
N PHE A 804 5.48 35.05 -43.93
CA PHE A 804 4.77 35.73 -42.85
C PHE A 804 5.56 35.67 -41.55
N GLY A 805 5.29 36.61 -40.64
CA GLY A 805 5.85 36.58 -39.31
C GLY A 805 5.94 37.94 -38.68
N PHE A 806 7.04 38.17 -37.97
CA PHE A 806 7.26 39.35 -37.16
C PHE A 806 8.45 40.17 -37.67
N PHE A 807 8.42 41.45 -37.31
CA PHE A 807 9.46 42.43 -37.57
C PHE A 807 9.61 43.27 -36.31
N ILE A 808 10.85 43.41 -35.84
CA ILE A 808 11.19 44.23 -34.69
C ILE A 808 12.07 45.35 -35.20
N GLU A 809 11.69 46.58 -34.94
CA GLU A 809 12.44 47.77 -35.35
C GLU A 809 12.79 48.59 -34.11
N LYS A 810 14.00 49.14 -34.06
CA LYS A 810 14.34 50.15 -33.06
C LYS A 810 13.76 51.50 -33.48
N GLU A 811 12.54 51.71 -33.04
CA GLU A 811 11.75 52.92 -33.19
C GLU A 811 11.03 53.15 -31.86
N SER A 812 11.10 54.37 -31.32
CA SER A 812 10.43 54.71 -30.05
C SER A 812 8.91 54.66 -30.22
N PHE A 813 8.28 53.57 -29.79
CA PHE A 813 6.85 53.33 -29.96
C PHE A 813 6.13 53.23 -28.61
N SER A 814 5.16 54.11 -28.38
CA SER A 814 4.32 54.14 -27.17
C SER A 814 5.09 54.17 -25.82
N GLY A 815 6.33 54.68 -25.82
CA GLY A 815 7.21 54.74 -24.65
C GLY A 815 8.21 53.59 -24.53
N HIS A 816 8.15 52.59 -25.41
CA HIS A 816 9.09 51.47 -25.47
C HIS A 816 10.20 51.73 -26.52
N PRO A 817 11.41 51.20 -26.32
CA PRO A 817 12.56 51.43 -27.21
C PRO A 817 12.50 50.66 -28.54
N TYR A 818 11.67 49.61 -28.64
CA TYR A 818 11.48 48.84 -29.86
C TYR A 818 10.00 48.71 -30.23
N CYS A 819 9.73 48.55 -31.52
CA CYS A 819 8.40 48.39 -32.09
C CYS A 819 8.27 47.01 -32.75
N LEU A 820 7.28 46.22 -32.33
CA LEU A 820 6.94 44.93 -32.93
C LEU A 820 5.82 45.11 -33.95
N LYS A 821 6.03 44.66 -35.18
CA LYS A 821 5.09 44.69 -36.29
C LYS A 821 4.88 43.25 -36.83
N ALA A 822 3.67 42.89 -37.22
CA ALA A 822 3.39 41.69 -38.03
C ALA A 822 3.58 42.03 -39.51
N ILE A 823 3.98 41.04 -40.30
CA ILE A 823 4.16 41.16 -41.74
C ILE A 823 3.61 39.93 -42.48
N LEU A 824 2.96 40.19 -43.62
CA LEU A 824 2.52 39.20 -44.61
C LEU A 824 3.00 39.64 -46.00
N ASN A 825 3.68 38.71 -46.67
CA ASN A 825 4.14 38.78 -48.05
C ASN A 825 3.48 37.62 -48.83
N ASP A 826 2.53 37.92 -49.70
CA ASP A 826 1.76 36.94 -50.48
C ASP A 826 1.73 37.33 -51.97
N ALA A 827 0.61 37.13 -52.68
CA ALA A 827 0.48 37.52 -54.10
C ALA A 827 0.15 39.00 -54.32
N GLY A 828 -0.26 39.72 -53.27
CA GLY A 828 -0.53 41.16 -53.30
C GLY A 828 0.65 42.02 -52.86
N GLU A 829 0.35 43.25 -52.45
CA GLU A 829 1.33 44.13 -51.79
C GLU A 829 1.60 43.69 -50.34
N ALA A 830 2.84 43.86 -49.87
CA ALA A 830 3.22 43.43 -48.52
C ALA A 830 2.45 44.19 -47.44
N GLN A 831 1.73 43.44 -46.58
CA GLN A 831 0.92 43.99 -45.50
C GLN A 831 1.74 44.03 -44.21
N VAL A 832 1.77 45.18 -43.53
CA VAL A 832 2.47 45.38 -42.26
C VAL A 832 1.55 46.08 -41.25
N VAL A 833 1.51 45.58 -40.01
CA VAL A 833 0.70 46.16 -38.92
C VAL A 833 1.44 46.14 -37.59
N THR A 834 1.44 47.25 -36.86
CA THR A 834 2.07 47.34 -35.54
C THR A 834 1.26 46.59 -34.48
N LEU A 835 1.93 45.78 -33.65
CA LEU A 835 1.32 44.94 -32.61
C LEU A 835 1.54 45.48 -31.19
N ALA A 836 2.78 45.85 -30.86
CA ALA A 836 3.20 46.20 -29.49
C ALA A 836 4.52 46.98 -29.47
N GLY A 837 4.81 47.65 -28.36
CA GLY A 837 6.17 48.06 -28.02
C GLY A 837 6.89 46.97 -27.23
N LEU A 838 8.22 46.86 -27.38
CA LEU A 838 9.06 45.90 -26.65
C LEU A 838 10.19 46.61 -25.90
N ASP A 839 10.52 46.11 -24.71
CA ASP A 839 11.61 46.58 -23.85
C ASP A 839 12.82 45.62 -23.86
N GLU A 840 13.99 46.16 -23.53
CA GLU A 840 15.18 45.34 -23.27
C GLU A 840 14.98 44.44 -22.04
N ASN A 841 15.54 43.24 -22.11
CA ASN A 841 15.47 42.20 -21.10
C ASN A 841 14.08 41.63 -20.73
N ILE A 842 12.99 42.06 -21.35
CA ILE A 842 11.68 41.43 -21.19
C ILE A 842 11.50 40.28 -22.18
N LYS A 843 10.78 39.23 -21.78
CA LYS A 843 10.39 38.12 -22.64
C LYS A 843 9.00 38.35 -23.22
N TYR A 844 8.84 38.10 -24.51
CA TYR A 844 7.56 38.16 -25.22
C TYR A 844 7.33 36.88 -26.01
N ARG A 845 6.11 36.33 -26.02
CA ARG A 845 5.73 35.14 -26.81
C ARG A 845 5.00 35.57 -28.05
N LEU A 846 5.61 35.30 -29.20
CA LEU A 846 5.09 35.58 -30.51
C LEU A 846 4.50 34.30 -31.09
N GLU A 847 3.28 34.38 -31.62
CA GLU A 847 2.61 33.27 -32.31
C GLU A 847 1.97 33.79 -33.60
N ALA A 848 2.34 33.20 -34.73
CA ALA A 848 1.69 33.42 -36.02
C ALA A 848 1.08 32.11 -36.52
N ASP A 849 -0.19 32.15 -36.91
CA ASP A 849 -1.04 30.97 -37.09
C ASP A 849 -1.85 31.13 -38.38
N VAL A 850 -1.52 30.36 -39.42
CA VAL A 850 -2.21 30.41 -40.72
C VAL A 850 -3.45 29.53 -40.72
N ASP A 851 -4.56 30.13 -41.12
CA ASP A 851 -5.86 29.51 -41.34
C ASP A 851 -6.18 29.63 -42.83
N TRP A 852 -5.77 28.62 -43.60
CA TRP A 852 -5.80 28.63 -45.06
C TRP A 852 -7.21 28.56 -45.62
N GLU A 853 -8.11 27.83 -44.96
CA GLU A 853 -9.53 27.75 -45.35
C GLU A 853 -10.22 29.10 -45.19
N ALA A 854 -9.94 29.82 -44.09
CA ALA A 854 -10.45 31.18 -43.88
C ALA A 854 -9.63 32.27 -44.59
N LYS A 855 -8.54 31.92 -45.29
CA LYS A 855 -7.61 32.84 -45.95
C LYS A 855 -7.08 33.97 -45.04
N ILE A 856 -6.70 33.63 -43.80
CA ILE A 856 -6.15 34.59 -42.83
C ILE A 856 -4.93 34.07 -42.06
N ILE A 857 -4.18 35.01 -41.48
CA ILE A 857 -3.11 34.74 -40.51
C ILE A 857 -3.41 35.49 -39.22
N LYS A 858 -3.40 34.79 -38.09
CA LYS A 858 -3.65 35.33 -36.75
C LYS A 858 -2.31 35.56 -36.04
N PHE A 859 -2.05 36.80 -35.63
CA PHE A 859 -0.83 37.18 -34.91
C PHE A 859 -1.16 37.47 -33.44
N LYS A 860 -0.51 36.75 -32.53
CA LYS A 860 -0.65 36.92 -31.09
C LYS A 860 0.67 37.35 -30.46
N VAL A 861 0.56 38.23 -29.47
CA VAL A 861 1.65 38.60 -28.56
C VAL A 861 1.18 38.22 -27.17
N ASP A 862 1.97 37.44 -26.45
CA ASP A 862 1.71 37.00 -25.07
C ASP A 862 0.38 36.25 -24.90
N ASN A 863 -0.02 35.52 -25.95
CA ASN A 863 -1.29 34.81 -26.13
C ASN A 863 -2.51 35.70 -26.45
N GLU A 864 -2.38 37.02 -26.40
CA GLU A 864 -3.42 37.96 -26.81
C GLU A 864 -3.40 38.16 -28.34
N LEU A 865 -4.55 38.10 -29.01
CA LEU A 865 -4.66 38.35 -30.45
C LEU A 865 -4.48 39.84 -30.73
N LYS A 866 -3.37 40.22 -31.39
CA LYS A 866 -3.04 41.62 -31.71
C LYS A 866 -3.38 42.01 -33.14
N ALA A 867 -3.32 41.08 -34.09
CA ALA A 867 -3.71 41.33 -35.48
C ALA A 867 -4.23 40.09 -36.20
N VAL A 868 -5.00 40.34 -37.25
CA VAL A 868 -5.35 39.35 -38.29
C VAL A 868 -5.07 40.01 -39.63
N LEU A 869 -4.26 39.35 -40.47
CA LEU A 869 -4.04 39.76 -41.87
C LEU A 869 -4.72 38.74 -42.80
N ALA A 870 -5.26 39.19 -43.92
CA ALA A 870 -5.92 38.32 -44.91
C ALA A 870 -5.01 38.13 -46.12
N PHE A 871 -5.05 36.95 -46.74
CA PHE A 871 -4.35 36.73 -48.00
C PHE A 871 -5.04 37.44 -49.17
N ASP A 872 -4.26 37.87 -50.15
CA ASP A 872 -4.76 38.28 -51.47
C ASP A 872 -5.56 37.13 -52.14
N GLU A 873 -6.63 37.48 -52.86
CA GLU A 873 -7.52 36.50 -53.52
C GLU A 873 -6.78 35.63 -54.56
N SER A 874 -5.65 36.09 -55.09
CA SER A 874 -4.83 35.36 -56.07
C SER A 874 -3.78 34.43 -55.47
N GLU A 875 -3.58 34.41 -54.14
CA GLU A 875 -2.59 33.55 -53.49
C GLU A 875 -3.07 32.08 -53.47
N THR A 876 -2.38 31.21 -54.22
CA THR A 876 -2.70 29.77 -54.33
C THR A 876 -2.00 28.92 -53.28
N GLY A 877 -0.96 29.44 -52.62
CA GLY A 877 -0.18 28.73 -51.60
C GLY A 877 0.73 27.64 -52.14
N GLU A 878 0.70 27.39 -53.45
CA GLU A 878 1.60 26.47 -54.15
C GLU A 878 2.95 27.11 -54.42
N ASN A 879 4.02 26.31 -54.45
CA ASN A 879 5.40 26.73 -54.71
C ASN A 879 5.98 27.78 -53.72
N THR A 880 5.30 28.12 -52.62
CA THR A 880 5.81 29.15 -51.69
C THR A 880 6.98 28.68 -50.84
N ASN A 881 7.21 27.37 -50.66
CA ASN A 881 8.46 26.76 -50.21
C ASN A 881 9.21 27.51 -49.08
N MET A 882 8.51 27.91 -48.02
CA MET A 882 9.07 28.74 -46.95
C MET A 882 9.98 27.93 -46.02
N TYR A 883 11.09 28.51 -45.58
CA TYR A 883 11.87 27.95 -44.47
C TYR A 883 11.06 28.04 -43.16
N PRO A 884 11.16 27.06 -42.24
CA PRO A 884 10.46 27.12 -40.95
C PRO A 884 10.86 28.35 -40.14
N LEU A 885 12.14 28.70 -40.15
CA LEU A 885 12.65 29.91 -39.54
C LEU A 885 13.62 30.57 -40.51
N TYR A 886 13.29 31.79 -40.92
CA TYR A 886 14.11 32.70 -41.69
C TYR A 886 14.23 34.00 -40.91
N ILE A 887 15.45 34.40 -40.63
CA ILE A 887 15.76 35.61 -39.85
C ILE A 887 16.65 36.48 -40.70
N SER A 888 16.29 37.76 -40.85
CA SER A 888 17.17 38.75 -41.48
C SER A 888 17.35 39.99 -40.64
N PHE A 889 18.57 40.52 -40.66
CA PHE A 889 19.01 41.69 -39.92
C PHE A 889 19.34 42.82 -40.90
N THR A 890 18.90 44.02 -40.55
CA THR A 890 19.39 45.27 -41.14
C THR A 890 20.05 46.10 -40.06
N ASN A 891 21.30 46.47 -40.32
CA ASN A 891 22.10 47.30 -39.44
C ASN A 891 22.51 48.58 -40.19
N THR A 892 22.13 49.73 -39.63
CA THR A 892 22.33 51.09 -40.16
C THR A 892 23.73 51.65 -39.89
N GLN A 893 24.56 50.95 -39.10
CA GLN A 893 25.89 51.42 -38.72
C GLN A 893 26.84 51.64 -39.93
N PRO A 894 27.65 52.71 -39.92
CA PRO A 894 28.76 52.86 -40.84
C PRO A 894 29.85 51.82 -40.57
N ASP A 895 30.60 51.42 -41.59
CA ASP A 895 31.71 50.46 -41.40
C ASP A 895 32.94 51.16 -40.78
N PRO A 896 33.71 50.50 -39.90
CA PRO A 896 33.47 49.16 -39.35
C PRO A 896 32.45 49.15 -38.20
N VAL A 897 31.60 48.12 -38.19
CA VAL A 897 30.61 47.86 -37.12
C VAL A 897 31.32 47.59 -35.79
N GLN A 898 30.96 48.31 -34.73
CA GLN A 898 31.44 48.04 -33.37
C GLN A 898 30.50 47.13 -32.57
N TYR A 899 29.22 47.04 -32.96
CA TYR A 899 28.16 46.45 -32.15
C TYR A 899 27.21 45.58 -32.96
N TYR A 900 26.88 44.43 -32.40
CA TYR A 900 26.10 43.37 -33.05
C TYR A 900 24.67 43.42 -32.51
N PRO A 901 23.64 43.74 -33.31
CA PRO A 901 22.26 43.47 -32.92
C PRO A 901 22.10 41.98 -32.65
N GLN A 902 21.67 41.65 -31.44
CA GLN A 902 21.42 40.29 -30.99
C GLN A 902 19.94 40.12 -30.61
N ILE A 903 19.43 38.90 -30.77
CA ILE A 903 18.14 38.48 -30.22
C ILE A 903 18.24 37.03 -29.71
N TYR A 904 17.62 36.77 -28.56
CA TYR A 904 17.49 35.42 -28.01
C TYR A 904 16.10 34.88 -28.31
N ILE A 905 16.04 33.64 -28.81
CA ILE A 905 14.79 32.93 -29.10
C ILE A 905 14.75 31.65 -28.24
N TYR A 906 13.67 31.49 -27.50
CA TYR A 906 13.41 30.40 -26.56
C TYR A 906 12.23 29.60 -27.08
N ARG A 907 12.22 28.28 -26.85
CA ARG A 907 11.05 27.41 -27.08
C ARG A 907 10.44 27.58 -28.49
N TYR A 908 11.27 27.88 -29.49
CA TYR A 908 10.83 28.01 -30.86
C TYR A 908 10.24 26.68 -31.35
N LYS A 909 9.07 26.75 -31.99
CA LYS A 909 8.37 25.60 -32.54
C LYS A 909 7.58 26.01 -33.78
N ALA A 910 7.89 25.40 -34.92
CA ALA A 910 7.00 25.39 -36.08
C ALA A 910 6.12 24.13 -36.09
N GLN A 911 4.95 24.23 -36.70
CA GLN A 911 4.00 23.16 -36.96
C GLN A 911 3.33 23.42 -38.32
N TRP A 912 3.01 22.37 -39.05
CA TRP A 912 2.24 22.43 -40.29
C TRP A 912 1.57 21.07 -40.53
N VAL A 913 0.52 21.05 -41.34
CA VAL A 913 -0.23 19.85 -41.71
C VAL A 913 0.30 19.34 -43.05
N TRP A 914 0.92 18.17 -43.05
CA TRP A 914 1.37 17.50 -44.28
C TRP A 914 0.28 16.54 -44.77
N THR A 915 -0.63 17.02 -45.62
CA THR A 915 -1.48 16.16 -46.45
C THR A 915 -0.64 15.57 -47.56
N LYS A 916 -0.53 14.24 -47.60
CA LYS A 916 0.28 13.49 -48.56
C LYS A 916 -0.55 13.00 -49.74
#